data_AF-A0A4R8UIB2-F1
#
_entry.id   AF-A0A4R8UIB2-F1
#
_cell.length_a   1.000
_cell.length_b   1.000
_cell.length_c   1.000
_cell.angle_alpha   90.00
_cell.angle_beta   90.00
_cell.angle_gamma   90.00
#
_symmetry.space_group_name_H-M   'P 1'
#
loop_
_entity.id
_entity.type
_entity.pdbx_description
1 polymer ?
#
loop_
_entity_poly.entity_id
_entity_poly.type
_entity_poly.pdbx_seq_one_letter_code
_entity_poly.pdbx_strand_id
1 'polypeptide(L)'
;MTDWTTIQNVVFPLENDPDVLSLYLDADIWARFGDTETRVSDNAHIDDLISRESIRIEAGQRVSFASYFNAFPASYWQHWTTVRSVRLSLTTEGAGTLMIYRSTAHGIAQRVESHTLAGTLSTSVDLPVVTFGDGGWYWFDIVAGTEPLVLRGGSWATPDRPVRTGKVSLGITTFNKPDYCVATLDALAGSGALLGEIDRVFLVDQGNDKVSAQGAYPDVAARLGAQLEVIEQPNLGGSGGFARSMAETLDRPESDFVLLLDDDVKVEPESIFRALQFGRFSRRPVLVGGHMFDLLDRPVLHAFAETVDLKPFVWHSQPHDKVPHDFRFSNLRQTRWMHARMDADYNGWWFCLIPTEVLRTVGLSLPAFIKWDDAEYCLRAGAAGFATVSLPGAALWHVSWLDKDDSIDWQAYFHARNRFVAALLHSPFAGGGDLLRDSRIWDIKHLLSMQYYPVALRQQAMRDVLSGPAHMHATLPTKLAELRAQAADFREKRVLKSDAETPVTNEGKRVYPIPAGTQQAKGPRGLALVLFTAQMVARHWLVKPAPANVERPQVELSKRDGVWFRLPYFDSALVSTADGAGKTWYTRDRRQFRRMLRESWRLHREIGRRWPELARQYRDALPEITSVEEWNKTLGR
;
A
#
# COMPACT_ATOMS: atom_id res chain seq x y z
N MET A 1 -3.53 34.41 -25.65
CA MET A 1 -4.43 33.59 -24.81
C MET A 1 -3.53 32.75 -23.93
N THR A 2 -3.69 32.79 -22.62
CA THR A 2 -2.94 31.92 -21.71
C THR A 2 -3.46 30.50 -21.92
N ASP A 3 -2.57 29.59 -22.30
CA ASP A 3 -2.94 28.18 -22.47
C ASP A 3 -3.09 27.54 -21.08
N TRP A 4 -4.17 26.78 -20.87
CA TRP A 4 -4.49 26.17 -19.58
C TRP A 4 -4.31 24.67 -19.71
N THR A 5 -3.40 24.11 -18.90
CA THR A 5 -3.14 22.67 -18.88
C THR A 5 -3.98 22.00 -17.81
N THR A 6 -4.83 21.05 -18.18
CA THR A 6 -5.59 20.23 -17.23
C THR A 6 -4.64 19.40 -16.37
N ILE A 7 -4.88 19.40 -15.06
CA ILE A 7 -4.07 18.66 -14.07
C ILE A 7 -4.90 17.66 -13.26
N GLN A 8 -6.23 17.82 -13.26
CA GLN A 8 -7.17 16.90 -12.62
C GLN A 8 -8.55 17.04 -13.26
N ASN A 9 -9.19 15.94 -13.61
CA ASN A 9 -10.59 15.91 -14.07
C ASN A 9 -11.53 15.62 -12.89
N VAL A 10 -12.76 16.13 -12.99
CA VAL A 10 -13.86 15.69 -12.15
C VAL A 10 -14.39 14.38 -12.73
N VAL A 11 -14.37 13.32 -11.92
CA VAL A 11 -14.70 11.96 -12.35
C VAL A 11 -15.70 11.30 -11.41
N PHE A 12 -16.35 10.25 -11.89
CA PHE A 12 -17.25 9.35 -11.17
C PHE A 12 -16.81 7.89 -11.36
N PRO A 13 -17.26 6.95 -10.52
CA PRO A 13 -16.82 5.56 -10.58
C PRO A 13 -16.83 4.94 -11.99
N LEU A 14 -15.84 4.08 -12.28
CA LEU A 14 -15.82 3.26 -13.51
C LEU A 14 -16.93 2.20 -13.52
N GLU A 15 -17.32 1.72 -12.34
CA GLU A 15 -18.34 0.70 -12.14
C GLU A 15 -19.51 1.28 -11.37
N ASN A 16 -20.70 0.73 -11.59
CA ASN A 16 -21.91 1.07 -10.84
C ASN A 16 -21.90 0.38 -9.46
N ASP A 17 -20.96 0.80 -8.61
CA ASP A 17 -20.80 0.33 -7.24
C ASP A 17 -21.17 1.47 -6.26
N PRO A 18 -22.28 1.34 -5.51
CA PRO A 18 -22.74 2.40 -4.62
C PRO A 18 -21.79 2.63 -3.43
N ASP A 19 -21.03 1.62 -3.00
CA ASP A 19 -20.18 1.75 -1.81
C ASP A 19 -19.07 2.77 -2.04
N VAL A 20 -18.52 2.83 -3.27
CA VAL A 20 -17.42 3.75 -3.63
C VAL A 20 -17.88 5.17 -3.91
N LEU A 21 -19.19 5.45 -3.98
CA LEU A 21 -19.70 6.78 -4.34
C LEU A 21 -19.22 7.88 -3.38
N SER A 22 -19.05 7.53 -2.11
CA SER A 22 -18.49 8.40 -1.05
C SER A 22 -17.07 8.92 -1.34
N LEU A 23 -16.32 8.26 -2.24
CA LEU A 23 -15.00 8.70 -2.67
C LEU A 23 -15.06 9.79 -3.75
N TYR A 24 -16.21 9.97 -4.41
CA TYR A 24 -16.40 10.89 -5.54
C TYR A 24 -17.32 12.06 -5.20
N LEU A 25 -18.29 11.89 -4.29
CA LEU A 25 -19.20 12.95 -3.89
C LEU A 25 -19.77 12.73 -2.49
N ASP A 26 -20.40 13.79 -1.96
CA ASP A 26 -21.15 13.81 -0.71
C ASP A 26 -22.48 14.53 -0.94
N ALA A 27 -23.57 13.77 -1.08
CA ALA A 27 -24.93 14.29 -1.13
C ALA A 27 -25.62 14.31 0.25
N ASP A 28 -24.89 13.88 1.29
CA ASP A 28 -25.49 13.56 2.57
C ASP A 28 -25.54 14.75 3.53
N ILE A 29 -26.52 14.67 4.42
CA ILE A 29 -26.72 15.57 5.54
C ILE A 29 -25.98 14.97 6.73
N TRP A 30 -25.17 15.82 7.35
CA TRP A 30 -24.36 15.48 8.52
C TRP A 30 -24.81 16.31 9.71
N ALA A 31 -25.05 15.65 10.84
CA ALA A 31 -25.36 16.29 12.11
C ALA A 31 -24.24 16.04 13.11
N ARG A 32 -23.96 17.04 13.95
CA ARG A 32 -22.93 16.92 15.00
C ARG A 32 -23.58 16.56 16.33
N PHE A 33 -23.19 15.42 16.89
CA PHE A 33 -23.57 14.97 18.23
C PHE A 33 -22.33 14.96 19.13
N GLY A 34 -22.16 16.00 19.94
CA GLY A 34 -20.93 16.19 20.73
C GLY A 34 -19.74 16.49 19.82
N ASP A 35 -18.71 15.64 19.84
CA ASP A 35 -17.53 15.74 18.95
C ASP A 35 -17.58 14.80 17.74
N THR A 36 -18.68 14.05 17.60
CA THR A 36 -18.87 13.11 16.49
C THR A 36 -19.79 13.74 15.44
N GLU A 37 -19.34 13.78 14.19
CA GLU A 37 -20.21 14.04 13.05
C GLU A 37 -20.83 12.72 12.60
N THR A 38 -22.15 12.72 12.41
CA THR A 38 -22.94 11.53 12.09
C THR A 38 -23.78 11.81 10.88
N ARG A 39 -23.70 10.90 9.92
CA ARG A 39 -24.55 10.90 8.73
C ARG A 39 -26.00 10.64 9.12
N VAL A 40 -26.91 11.51 8.70
CA VAL A 40 -28.35 11.44 9.02
C VAL A 40 -29.25 11.32 7.79
N SER A 41 -28.65 11.15 6.60
CA SER A 41 -29.34 10.85 5.35
C SER A 41 -28.57 9.82 4.53
N ASP A 42 -29.18 9.35 3.44
CA ASP A 42 -28.55 8.49 2.43
C ASP A 42 -29.05 8.93 1.05
N ASN A 43 -28.63 10.13 0.65
CA ASN A 43 -29.11 10.81 -0.56
C ASN A 43 -28.23 10.52 -1.79
N ALA A 44 -27.04 9.96 -1.60
CA ALA A 44 -26.13 9.66 -2.69
C ALA A 44 -26.58 8.37 -3.40
N HIS A 45 -27.00 8.49 -4.66
CA HIS A 45 -27.49 7.34 -5.43
C HIS A 45 -26.72 7.15 -6.74
N ILE A 46 -26.45 5.89 -7.09
CA ILE A 46 -25.73 5.54 -8.32
C ILE A 46 -26.52 5.93 -9.58
N ASP A 47 -27.85 5.91 -9.50
CA ASP A 47 -28.77 6.26 -10.61
C ASP A 47 -28.70 7.75 -10.99
N ASP A 48 -28.08 8.58 -10.15
CA ASP A 48 -27.81 9.98 -10.47
C ASP A 48 -26.62 10.15 -11.41
N LEU A 49 -25.74 9.15 -11.51
CA LEU A 49 -24.61 9.15 -12.43
C LEU A 49 -25.11 8.92 -13.87
N ILE A 50 -24.86 9.90 -14.74
CA ILE A 50 -25.19 9.81 -16.17
C ILE A 50 -24.02 9.17 -16.93
N SER A 51 -22.79 9.52 -16.55
CA SER A 51 -21.56 8.99 -17.11
C SER A 51 -20.41 9.18 -16.13
N ARG A 52 -19.21 8.75 -16.52
CA ARG A 52 -17.98 8.96 -15.75
C ARG A 52 -17.64 10.44 -15.49
N GLU A 53 -18.21 11.36 -16.26
CA GLU A 53 -17.94 12.81 -16.13
C GLU A 53 -19.20 13.60 -15.79
N SER A 54 -20.37 12.95 -15.76
CA SER A 54 -21.65 13.63 -15.62
C SER A 54 -22.54 13.02 -14.54
N ILE A 55 -23.14 13.90 -13.75
CA ILE A 55 -24.09 13.57 -12.68
C ILE A 55 -25.29 14.51 -12.72
N ARG A 56 -26.46 13.97 -12.39
CA ARG A 56 -27.69 14.68 -12.15
C ARG A 56 -27.84 15.00 -10.65
N ILE A 57 -28.21 16.22 -10.33
CA ILE A 57 -28.46 16.68 -8.97
C ILE A 57 -29.96 16.96 -8.88
N GLU A 58 -30.64 16.25 -8.00
CA GLU A 58 -32.09 16.37 -7.87
C GLU A 58 -32.52 17.74 -7.35
N ALA A 59 -33.74 18.14 -7.71
CA ALA A 59 -34.32 19.42 -7.30
C ALA A 59 -34.20 19.64 -5.78
N GLY A 60 -33.69 20.82 -5.40
CA GLY A 60 -33.50 21.22 -4.00
C GLY A 60 -32.35 20.53 -3.26
N GLN A 61 -31.64 19.57 -3.88
CA GLN A 61 -30.50 18.93 -3.25
C GLN A 61 -29.20 19.73 -3.40
N ARG A 62 -28.31 19.52 -2.44
CA ARG A 62 -26.91 19.97 -2.46
C ARG A 62 -26.02 18.75 -2.56
N VAL A 63 -25.18 18.72 -3.60
CA VAL A 63 -24.11 17.73 -3.74
C VAL A 63 -22.77 18.44 -3.58
N SER A 64 -21.98 17.96 -2.64
CA SER A 64 -20.62 18.41 -2.37
C SER A 64 -19.62 17.53 -3.08
N PHE A 65 -18.63 18.16 -3.71
CA PHE A 65 -17.49 17.48 -4.33
C PHE A 65 -16.22 17.59 -3.46
N ALA A 66 -16.39 17.90 -2.17
CA ALA A 66 -15.39 17.65 -1.13
C ALA A 66 -15.25 16.14 -0.89
N SER A 67 -14.69 15.45 -1.87
CA SER A 67 -14.49 14.01 -1.89
C SER A 67 -13.04 13.69 -2.23
N TYR A 68 -12.63 12.45 -1.98
CA TYR A 68 -11.25 12.04 -2.20
C TYR A 68 -10.80 12.27 -3.64
N PHE A 69 -11.62 11.92 -4.62
CA PHE A 69 -11.27 12.05 -6.04
C PHE A 69 -11.60 13.42 -6.65
N ASN A 70 -12.59 14.19 -6.16
CA ASN A 70 -12.98 15.43 -6.86
C ASN A 70 -12.50 16.73 -6.19
N ALA A 71 -12.06 16.68 -4.94
CA ALA A 71 -11.37 17.80 -4.30
C ALA A 71 -9.94 17.94 -4.84
N PHE A 72 -9.43 19.18 -4.88
CA PHE A 72 -8.08 19.50 -5.33
C PHE A 72 -7.13 19.66 -4.12
N PRO A 73 -6.07 18.84 -3.99
CA PRO A 73 -5.16 18.83 -2.83
C PRO A 73 -4.16 20.01 -2.88
N ALA A 74 -4.67 21.23 -2.74
CA ALA A 74 -3.96 22.48 -2.98
C ALA A 74 -2.62 22.60 -2.24
N SER A 75 -2.54 22.10 -1.00
CA SER A 75 -1.30 22.13 -0.20
C SER A 75 -0.15 21.32 -0.80
N TYR A 76 -0.44 20.16 -1.39
CA TYR A 76 0.58 19.32 -2.04
C TYR A 76 1.10 20.00 -3.31
N TRP A 77 0.19 20.53 -4.14
CA TRP A 77 0.56 21.29 -5.34
C TRP A 77 1.37 22.54 -4.99
N GLN A 78 0.93 23.33 -4.00
CA GLN A 78 1.67 24.50 -3.54
C GLN A 78 3.08 24.15 -3.04
N HIS A 79 3.21 23.05 -2.29
CA HIS A 79 4.47 22.70 -1.65
C HIS A 79 5.48 22.12 -2.65
N TRP A 80 5.08 21.24 -3.55
CA TRP A 80 6.01 20.47 -4.40
C TRP A 80 6.16 20.99 -5.83
N THR A 81 5.17 21.74 -6.36
CA THR A 81 5.09 22.05 -7.80
C THR A 81 5.25 23.54 -8.12
N THR A 82 5.50 23.90 -9.37
CA THR A 82 5.55 25.29 -9.82
C THR A 82 4.18 26.01 -9.77
N VAL A 83 3.09 25.28 -9.59
CA VAL A 83 1.71 25.80 -9.66
C VAL A 83 1.44 26.86 -8.59
N ARG A 84 0.95 28.03 -9.03
CA ARG A 84 0.55 29.17 -8.19
C ARG A 84 -0.90 29.58 -8.39
N SER A 85 -1.55 29.12 -9.45
CA SER A 85 -2.98 29.27 -9.63
C SER A 85 -3.58 28.08 -10.37
N VAL A 86 -4.85 27.83 -10.08
CA VAL A 86 -5.66 26.83 -10.78
C VAL A 86 -6.98 27.43 -11.21
N ARG A 87 -7.55 26.91 -12.29
CA ARG A 87 -8.88 27.22 -12.79
C ARG A 87 -9.76 26.01 -12.61
N LEU A 88 -10.85 26.19 -11.89
CA LEU A 88 -11.97 25.25 -11.89
C LEU A 88 -12.85 25.59 -13.10
N SER A 89 -13.00 24.67 -14.04
CA SER A 89 -13.91 24.80 -15.18
C SER A 89 -14.99 23.72 -15.11
N LEU A 90 -16.26 24.13 -15.07
CA LEU A 90 -17.42 23.24 -14.98
C LEU A 90 -18.41 23.57 -16.09
N THR A 91 -19.01 22.54 -16.67
CA THR A 91 -20.15 22.68 -17.60
C THR A 91 -21.41 22.15 -16.92
N THR A 92 -22.41 23.00 -16.74
CA THR A 92 -23.66 22.66 -16.06
C THR A 92 -24.86 22.96 -16.96
N GLU A 93 -25.94 22.22 -16.76
CA GLU A 93 -27.22 22.41 -17.43
C GLU A 93 -28.36 22.42 -16.41
N GLY A 94 -29.10 23.52 -16.35
CA GLY A 94 -30.19 23.71 -15.40
C GLY A 94 -30.02 24.98 -14.58
N ALA A 95 -30.91 25.19 -13.60
CA ALA A 95 -30.87 26.35 -12.71
C ALA A 95 -30.42 25.95 -11.30
N GLY A 96 -29.51 26.71 -10.71
CA GLY A 96 -28.95 26.38 -9.40
C GLY A 96 -27.85 27.33 -8.95
N THR A 97 -27.03 26.88 -8.00
CA THR A 97 -25.91 27.65 -7.46
C THR A 97 -24.67 26.77 -7.37
N LEU A 98 -23.56 27.27 -7.90
CA LEU A 98 -22.22 26.75 -7.67
C LEU A 98 -21.60 27.49 -6.47
N MET A 99 -21.03 26.76 -5.52
CA MET A 99 -20.29 27.30 -4.39
C MET A 99 -18.89 26.71 -4.36
N ILE A 100 -17.87 27.55 -4.20
CA ILE A 100 -16.47 27.11 -4.16
C ILE A 100 -15.96 27.30 -2.74
N TYR A 101 -15.24 26.30 -2.24
CA TYR A 101 -14.72 26.25 -0.89
C TYR A 101 -13.23 25.95 -0.90
N ARG A 102 -12.58 26.41 0.17
CA ARG A 102 -11.25 25.96 0.56
C ARG A 102 -11.26 25.49 2.01
N SER A 103 -10.23 24.74 2.40
CA SER A 103 -9.98 24.40 3.80
C SER A 103 -8.63 24.93 4.26
N THR A 104 -8.55 25.23 5.56
CA THR A 104 -7.26 25.39 6.25
C THR A 104 -6.65 24.02 6.57
N ALA A 105 -5.39 23.98 6.99
CA ALA A 105 -4.73 22.76 7.47
C ALA A 105 -5.45 22.06 8.64
N HIS A 106 -6.32 22.77 9.36
CA HIS A 106 -7.09 22.25 10.49
C HIS A 106 -8.47 21.69 10.07
N GLY A 107 -8.75 21.65 8.76
CA GLY A 107 -10.03 21.20 8.22
C GLY A 107 -11.17 22.20 8.36
N ILE A 108 -10.86 23.49 8.60
CA ILE A 108 -11.90 24.53 8.65
C ILE A 108 -12.26 24.95 7.22
N ALA A 109 -13.49 24.65 6.79
CA ALA A 109 -14.04 25.05 5.50
C ALA A 109 -14.35 26.56 5.45
N GLN A 110 -14.01 27.20 4.34
CA GLN A 110 -14.25 28.61 4.05
C GLN A 110 -14.80 28.75 2.64
N ARG A 111 -15.94 29.42 2.48
CA ARG A 111 -16.49 29.72 1.15
C ARG A 111 -15.64 30.82 0.49
N VAL A 112 -15.25 30.59 -0.75
CA VAL A 112 -14.40 31.47 -1.55
C VAL A 112 -15.25 32.30 -2.50
N GLU A 113 -16.09 31.63 -3.30
CA GLU A 113 -16.97 32.26 -4.29
C GLU A 113 -18.31 31.52 -4.41
N SER A 114 -19.28 32.19 -5.04
CA SER A 114 -20.60 31.63 -5.35
C SER A 114 -21.08 32.19 -6.69
N HIS A 115 -21.61 31.33 -7.56
CA HIS A 115 -22.07 31.68 -8.90
C HIS A 115 -23.48 31.13 -9.14
N THR A 116 -24.36 31.93 -9.74
CA THR A 116 -25.68 31.47 -10.17
C THR A 116 -25.56 30.72 -11.49
N LEU A 117 -26.21 29.56 -11.57
CA LEU A 117 -26.25 28.72 -12.76
C LEU A 117 -27.64 28.85 -13.41
N ALA A 118 -27.69 28.98 -14.73
CA ALA A 118 -28.92 29.02 -15.50
C ALA A 118 -28.70 28.52 -16.93
N GLY A 119 -29.56 27.62 -17.41
CA GLY A 119 -29.44 27.02 -18.72
C GLY A 119 -28.16 26.18 -18.86
N THR A 120 -27.64 26.06 -20.08
CA THR A 120 -26.32 25.45 -20.31
C THR A 120 -25.24 26.51 -20.16
N LEU A 121 -24.37 26.35 -19.17
CA LEU A 121 -23.35 27.33 -18.82
C LEU A 121 -22.00 26.64 -18.57
N SER A 122 -20.93 27.20 -19.15
CA SER A 122 -19.55 26.88 -18.76
C SER A 122 -19.05 27.95 -17.80
N THR A 123 -18.79 27.56 -16.55
CA THR A 123 -18.29 28.45 -15.50
C THR A 123 -16.81 28.17 -15.29
N SER A 124 -15.98 29.22 -15.28
CA SER A 124 -14.55 29.12 -15.00
C SER A 124 -14.15 30.08 -13.89
N VAL A 125 -13.48 29.56 -12.85
CA VAL A 125 -13.07 30.34 -11.68
C VAL A 125 -11.59 30.14 -11.40
N ASP A 126 -10.84 31.24 -11.35
CA ASP A 126 -9.39 31.25 -11.09
C ASP A 126 -9.11 31.40 -9.60
N LEU A 127 -8.34 30.46 -9.05
CA LEU A 127 -8.11 30.32 -7.61
C LEU A 127 -6.60 30.31 -7.34
N PRO A 128 -6.11 31.15 -6.39
CA PRO A 128 -4.69 31.19 -6.06
C PRO A 128 -4.26 30.00 -5.19
N VAL A 129 -3.12 29.40 -5.49
CA VAL A 129 -2.52 28.26 -4.76
C VAL A 129 -1.29 28.76 -3.99
N VAL A 130 -1.51 29.71 -3.08
CA VAL A 130 -0.44 30.39 -2.33
C VAL A 130 -0.63 30.41 -0.81
N THR A 131 -1.81 30.06 -0.29
CA THR A 131 -2.12 30.10 1.16
C THR A 131 -2.38 28.71 1.78
N PHE A 132 -1.64 27.69 1.33
CA PHE A 132 -1.81 26.27 1.71
C PHE A 132 -0.52 25.61 2.25
N GLY A 133 0.34 26.36 2.93
CA GLY A 133 1.68 25.89 3.34
C GLY A 133 1.68 24.60 4.18
N ASP A 134 0.79 24.52 5.17
CA ASP A 134 0.71 23.38 6.10
C ASP A 134 -0.45 22.41 5.80
N GLY A 135 -1.25 22.73 4.78
CA GLY A 135 -2.45 21.95 4.48
C GLY A 135 -3.57 22.75 3.82
N GLY A 136 -4.57 22.01 3.36
CA GLY A 136 -5.80 22.51 2.78
C GLY A 136 -6.03 22.03 1.35
N TRP A 137 -7.30 22.13 0.99
CA TRP A 137 -7.92 21.64 -0.23
C TRP A 137 -8.81 22.73 -0.84
N TYR A 138 -9.03 22.66 -2.15
CA TYR A 138 -10.15 23.31 -2.82
C TYR A 138 -11.20 22.27 -3.21
N TRP A 139 -12.47 22.65 -3.20
CA TRP A 139 -13.55 21.87 -3.79
C TRP A 139 -14.72 22.78 -4.17
N PHE A 140 -15.75 22.20 -4.77
CA PHE A 140 -16.98 22.90 -5.10
C PHE A 140 -18.21 22.09 -4.68
N ASP A 141 -19.33 22.78 -4.51
CA ASP A 141 -20.63 22.20 -4.25
C ASP A 141 -21.61 22.78 -5.27
N ILE A 142 -22.58 21.97 -5.68
CA ILE A 142 -23.67 22.41 -6.54
C ILE A 142 -24.98 22.21 -5.79
N VAL A 143 -25.82 23.24 -5.79
CA VAL A 143 -27.17 23.22 -5.24
C VAL A 143 -28.14 23.40 -6.40
N ALA A 144 -28.97 22.39 -6.67
CA ALA A 144 -30.02 22.50 -7.67
C ALA A 144 -31.12 23.44 -7.20
N GLY A 145 -31.76 24.13 -8.15
CA GLY A 145 -32.92 24.98 -7.91
C GLY A 145 -34.19 24.16 -7.67
N THR A 146 -35.32 24.64 -8.19
CA THR A 146 -36.60 23.93 -8.11
C THR A 146 -36.71 22.76 -9.08
N GLU A 147 -35.80 22.67 -10.06
CA GLU A 147 -35.71 21.61 -11.05
C GLU A 147 -34.33 20.92 -10.93
N PRO A 148 -34.18 19.68 -11.42
CA PRO A 148 -32.89 19.01 -11.46
C PRO A 148 -31.84 19.80 -12.26
N LEU A 149 -30.58 19.67 -11.85
CA LEU A 149 -29.43 20.29 -12.51
C LEU A 149 -28.41 19.21 -12.86
N VAL A 150 -27.88 19.24 -14.08
CA VAL A 150 -26.87 18.29 -14.53
C VAL A 150 -25.49 18.93 -14.56
N LEU A 151 -24.52 18.34 -13.87
CA LEU A 151 -23.10 18.58 -14.13
C LEU A 151 -22.70 17.69 -15.31
N ARG A 152 -22.27 18.30 -16.42
CA ARG A 152 -21.88 17.61 -17.67
C ARG A 152 -20.41 17.20 -17.69
N GLY A 153 -19.57 17.92 -16.93
CA GLY A 153 -18.13 17.69 -16.87
C GLY A 153 -17.43 18.78 -16.10
N GLY A 154 -16.21 18.50 -15.64
CA GLY A 154 -15.41 19.45 -14.89
C GLY A 154 -13.92 19.12 -14.88
N SER A 155 -13.10 20.15 -14.69
CA SER A 155 -11.65 19.99 -14.53
C SER A 155 -11.01 21.10 -13.70
N TRP A 156 -9.85 20.79 -13.15
CA TRP A 156 -8.88 21.71 -12.60
C TRP A 156 -7.72 21.83 -13.57
N ALA A 157 -7.40 23.06 -13.99
CA ALA A 157 -6.30 23.36 -14.89
C ALA A 157 -5.38 24.43 -14.31
N THR A 158 -4.16 24.57 -14.82
CA THR A 158 -3.21 25.62 -14.41
C THR A 158 -2.68 26.39 -15.61
N PRO A 159 -2.39 27.70 -15.48
CA PRO A 159 -1.75 28.47 -16.56
C PRO A 159 -0.22 28.39 -16.48
N ASP A 160 0.30 27.84 -15.38
CA ASP A 160 1.74 27.61 -15.20
C ASP A 160 2.20 26.55 -16.21
N ARG A 161 3.47 26.63 -16.60
CA ARG A 161 4.05 25.65 -17.54
C ARG A 161 4.65 24.48 -16.76
N PRO A 162 4.51 23.25 -17.28
CA PRO A 162 5.17 22.10 -16.68
C PRO A 162 6.70 22.26 -16.77
N VAL A 163 7.41 21.71 -15.77
CA VAL A 163 8.88 21.69 -15.71
C VAL A 163 9.46 20.67 -16.68
N ARG A 164 8.71 19.59 -16.94
CA ARG A 164 9.05 18.49 -17.84
C ARG A 164 7.80 17.99 -18.56
N THR A 165 7.93 17.40 -19.73
CA THR A 165 6.78 17.07 -20.62
C THR A 165 6.81 15.64 -21.15
N GLY A 166 7.79 14.80 -20.78
CA GLY A 166 7.85 13.43 -21.26
C GLY A 166 6.67 12.59 -20.81
N LYS A 167 6.50 11.47 -21.50
CA LYS A 167 5.44 10.49 -21.27
C LYS A 167 5.78 9.58 -20.10
N VAL A 168 4.83 8.73 -19.73
CA VAL A 168 5.00 7.69 -18.72
C VAL A 168 5.05 6.30 -19.36
N SER A 169 6.01 5.47 -18.93
CA SER A 169 5.95 4.02 -19.12
C SER A 169 5.30 3.37 -17.90
N LEU A 170 4.36 2.47 -18.09
CA LEU A 170 3.72 1.70 -17.02
C LEU A 170 4.45 0.36 -16.87
N GLY A 171 4.84 -0.01 -15.66
CA GLY A 171 5.42 -1.30 -15.32
C GLY A 171 4.48 -2.12 -14.47
N ILE A 172 3.86 -3.15 -15.04
CA ILE A 172 2.95 -4.07 -14.36
C ILE A 172 3.68 -5.38 -14.13
N THR A 173 3.92 -5.76 -12.87
CA THR A 173 4.57 -7.03 -12.52
C THR A 173 3.53 -8.07 -12.16
N THR A 174 3.51 -9.23 -12.82
CA THR A 174 2.52 -10.28 -12.53
C THR A 174 3.08 -11.67 -12.28
N PHE A 175 2.41 -12.43 -11.41
CA PHE A 175 2.63 -13.86 -11.21
C PHE A 175 1.29 -14.59 -11.00
N ASN A 176 0.80 -15.25 -12.05
CA ASN A 176 -0.43 -16.06 -12.03
C ASN A 176 -1.69 -15.29 -11.57
N LYS A 177 -1.85 -14.03 -12.00
CA LYS A 177 -3.09 -13.24 -11.84
C LYS A 177 -3.52 -12.61 -13.17
N PRO A 178 -3.72 -13.43 -14.22
CA PRO A 178 -3.88 -12.91 -15.56
C PRO A 178 -5.21 -12.18 -15.79
N ASP A 179 -6.24 -12.49 -15.02
CA ASP A 179 -7.55 -11.83 -15.04
C ASP A 179 -7.47 -10.36 -14.60
N TYR A 180 -6.79 -10.08 -13.49
CA TYR A 180 -6.55 -8.71 -13.03
C TYR A 180 -5.72 -7.90 -14.03
N CYS A 181 -4.72 -8.52 -14.65
CA CYS A 181 -3.92 -7.89 -15.68
C CYS A 181 -4.79 -7.45 -16.87
N VAL A 182 -5.64 -8.35 -17.38
CA VAL A 182 -6.55 -8.02 -18.48
C VAL A 182 -7.51 -6.89 -18.10
N ALA A 183 -8.08 -6.92 -16.89
CA ALA A 183 -8.96 -5.85 -16.41
C ALA A 183 -8.23 -4.49 -16.31
N THR A 184 -6.99 -4.49 -15.83
CA THR A 184 -6.15 -3.27 -15.77
C THR A 184 -5.86 -2.74 -17.17
N LEU A 185 -5.45 -3.60 -18.10
CA LEU A 185 -5.21 -3.21 -19.49
C LEU A 185 -6.48 -2.65 -20.15
N ASP A 186 -7.66 -3.20 -19.84
CA ASP A 186 -8.94 -2.74 -20.38
C ASP A 186 -9.31 -1.34 -19.88
N ALA A 187 -9.13 -1.10 -18.57
CA ALA A 187 -9.31 0.21 -17.97
C ALA A 187 -8.37 1.27 -18.57
N LEU A 188 -7.11 0.92 -18.83
CA LEU A 188 -6.16 1.80 -19.51
C LEU A 188 -6.57 2.09 -20.95
N ALA A 189 -6.95 1.06 -21.71
CA ALA A 189 -7.40 1.19 -23.09
C ALA A 189 -8.72 1.99 -23.21
N GLY A 190 -9.50 2.09 -22.12
CA GLY A 190 -10.74 2.88 -22.06
C GLY A 190 -10.51 4.36 -21.76
N SER A 191 -9.32 4.75 -21.32
CA SER A 191 -9.01 6.11 -20.90
C SER A 191 -8.29 6.89 -22.01
N GLY A 192 -9.06 7.50 -22.92
CA GLY A 192 -8.50 8.17 -24.11
C GLY A 192 -7.50 9.30 -23.78
N ALA A 193 -7.79 10.13 -22.78
CA ALA A 193 -6.90 11.21 -22.37
C ALA A 193 -5.57 10.68 -21.79
N LEU A 194 -5.62 9.60 -21.01
CA LEU A 194 -4.42 8.96 -20.46
C LEU A 194 -3.62 8.22 -21.54
N LEU A 195 -4.30 7.57 -22.49
CA LEU A 195 -3.65 6.73 -23.50
C LEU A 195 -2.65 7.50 -24.37
N GLY A 196 -2.93 8.77 -24.66
CA GLY A 196 -1.99 9.66 -25.37
C GLY A 196 -0.73 10.03 -24.57
N GLU A 197 -0.79 9.90 -23.24
CA GLU A 197 0.29 10.24 -22.31
C GLU A 197 1.17 9.03 -21.95
N ILE A 198 0.73 7.82 -22.30
CA ILE A 198 1.47 6.56 -22.10
C ILE A 198 2.44 6.37 -23.28
N ASP A 199 3.72 6.15 -22.99
CA ASP A 199 4.71 5.69 -23.99
C ASP A 199 4.59 4.17 -24.18
N ARG A 200 4.72 3.42 -23.07
CA ARG A 200 4.61 1.96 -23.05
C ARG A 200 3.89 1.42 -21.84
N VAL A 201 3.34 0.23 -22.00
CA VAL A 201 2.88 -0.65 -20.92
C VAL A 201 3.72 -1.92 -20.98
N PHE A 202 4.67 -2.04 -20.05
CA PHE A 202 5.46 -3.24 -19.83
C PHE A 202 4.73 -4.15 -18.87
N LEU A 203 4.19 -5.26 -19.39
CA LEU A 203 3.58 -6.31 -18.57
C LEU A 203 4.59 -7.44 -18.38
N VAL A 204 5.24 -7.49 -17.20
CA VAL A 204 6.28 -8.47 -16.86
C VAL A 204 5.62 -9.70 -16.26
N ASP A 205 5.38 -10.71 -17.09
CA ASP A 205 4.73 -11.98 -16.74
C ASP A 205 5.78 -13.00 -16.26
N GLN A 206 5.80 -13.20 -14.94
CA GLN A 206 6.70 -14.14 -14.25
C GLN A 206 6.04 -15.49 -13.97
N GLY A 207 4.79 -15.67 -14.40
CA GLY A 207 3.94 -16.80 -14.10
C GLY A 207 4.01 -17.92 -15.13
N ASN A 208 3.28 -18.99 -14.84
CA ASN A 208 2.97 -20.05 -15.79
C ASN A 208 1.50 -20.05 -16.24
N ASP A 209 0.62 -19.35 -15.53
CA ASP A 209 -0.72 -18.99 -15.99
C ASP A 209 -0.65 -17.65 -16.73
N LYS A 210 -0.53 -17.73 -18.06
CA LYS A 210 -0.11 -16.61 -18.91
C LYS A 210 -1.24 -15.63 -19.18
N VAL A 211 -0.92 -14.33 -19.10
CA VAL A 211 -1.87 -13.25 -19.47
C VAL A 211 -2.29 -13.35 -20.94
N SER A 212 -1.32 -13.66 -21.81
CA SER A 212 -1.55 -13.82 -23.25
C SER A 212 -2.48 -15.00 -23.61
N ALA A 213 -2.73 -15.92 -22.67
CA ALA A 213 -3.63 -17.05 -22.86
C ALA A 213 -5.09 -16.75 -22.44
N GLN A 214 -5.37 -15.58 -21.88
CA GLN A 214 -6.73 -15.21 -21.47
C GLN A 214 -7.62 -14.89 -22.67
N GLY A 215 -8.88 -15.33 -22.62
CA GLY A 215 -9.83 -15.16 -23.73
C GLY A 215 -10.08 -13.70 -24.14
N ALA A 216 -10.06 -12.77 -23.17
CA ALA A 216 -10.26 -11.34 -23.41
C ALA A 216 -8.97 -10.57 -23.74
N TYR A 217 -7.79 -11.21 -23.68
CA TYR A 217 -6.51 -10.57 -23.96
C TYR A 217 -6.38 -10.04 -25.41
N PRO A 218 -6.79 -10.77 -26.48
CA PRO A 218 -6.60 -10.31 -27.85
C PRO A 218 -7.26 -8.95 -28.13
N ASP A 219 -8.46 -8.72 -27.60
CA ASP A 219 -9.21 -7.48 -27.83
C ASP A 219 -8.55 -6.28 -27.16
N VAL A 220 -8.11 -6.44 -25.90
CA VAL A 220 -7.42 -5.36 -25.19
C VAL A 220 -6.03 -5.08 -25.74
N ALA A 221 -5.30 -6.13 -26.15
CA ALA A 221 -4.00 -5.99 -26.80
C ALA A 221 -4.13 -5.26 -28.14
N ALA A 222 -5.19 -5.51 -28.92
CA ALA A 222 -5.45 -4.80 -30.16
C ALA A 222 -5.73 -3.30 -29.93
N ARG A 223 -6.43 -2.95 -28.85
CA ARG A 223 -6.73 -1.54 -28.49
C ARG A 223 -5.50 -0.77 -28.02
N LEU A 224 -4.61 -1.41 -27.28
CA LEU A 224 -3.33 -0.81 -26.84
C LEU A 224 -2.27 -0.83 -27.95
N GLY A 225 -2.41 -1.77 -28.90
CA GLY A 225 -1.56 -1.88 -30.08
C GLY A 225 -0.08 -1.91 -29.73
N ALA A 226 0.70 -1.06 -30.40
CA ALA A 226 2.14 -1.00 -30.21
C ALA A 226 2.56 -0.46 -28.83
N GLN A 227 1.67 0.11 -28.00
CA GLN A 227 2.05 0.58 -26.65
C GLN A 227 2.21 -0.58 -25.66
N LEU A 228 1.56 -1.72 -25.86
CA LEU A 228 1.67 -2.89 -24.97
C LEU A 228 2.86 -3.76 -25.34
N GLU A 229 3.64 -4.14 -24.33
CA GLU A 229 4.75 -5.08 -24.43
C GLU A 229 4.67 -6.10 -23.30
N VAL A 230 4.40 -7.36 -23.65
CA VAL A 230 4.41 -8.48 -22.69
C VAL A 230 5.81 -9.09 -22.66
N ILE A 231 6.39 -9.13 -21.46
CA ILE A 231 7.74 -9.61 -21.20
C ILE A 231 7.64 -10.84 -20.32
N GLU A 232 7.99 -12.01 -20.85
CA GLU A 232 8.06 -13.22 -20.04
C GLU A 232 9.45 -13.39 -19.42
N GLN A 233 9.51 -13.70 -18.13
CA GLN A 233 10.76 -13.99 -17.42
C GLN A 233 10.55 -15.00 -16.28
N PRO A 234 11.62 -15.58 -15.70
CA PRO A 234 11.50 -16.40 -14.49
C PRO A 234 10.96 -15.61 -13.30
N ASN A 235 10.45 -16.31 -12.27
CA ASN A 235 10.00 -15.66 -11.04
C ASN A 235 11.18 -15.12 -10.21
N LEU A 236 11.35 -13.80 -10.27
CA LEU A 236 12.33 -13.03 -9.50
C LEU A 236 11.65 -12.16 -8.43
N GLY A 237 10.38 -12.45 -8.14
CA GLY A 237 9.54 -11.70 -7.19
C GLY A 237 9.14 -10.31 -7.72
N GLY A 238 8.51 -9.52 -6.85
CA GLY A 238 8.15 -8.13 -7.15
C GLY A 238 9.38 -7.31 -7.55
N SER A 239 10.47 -7.41 -6.79
CA SER A 239 11.68 -6.63 -7.04
C SER A 239 12.25 -6.83 -8.45
N GLY A 240 12.24 -8.09 -8.94
CA GLY A 240 12.74 -8.41 -10.28
C GLY A 240 11.80 -7.99 -11.40
N GLY A 241 10.49 -8.02 -11.20
CA GLY A 241 9.53 -7.50 -12.16
C GLY A 241 9.60 -5.97 -12.27
N PHE A 242 9.64 -5.27 -11.13
CA PHE A 242 9.80 -3.81 -11.11
C PHE A 242 11.15 -3.38 -11.67
N ALA A 243 12.26 -4.05 -11.32
CA ALA A 243 13.57 -3.77 -11.90
C ALA A 243 13.56 -3.96 -13.43
N ARG A 244 12.84 -4.97 -13.93
CA ARG A 244 12.67 -5.17 -15.38
C ARG A 244 11.99 -3.96 -16.02
N SER A 245 10.84 -3.52 -15.52
CA SER A 245 10.13 -2.36 -16.07
C SER A 245 10.95 -1.06 -15.99
N MET A 246 11.68 -0.86 -14.88
CA MET A 246 12.59 0.28 -14.75
C MET A 246 13.71 0.24 -15.80
N ALA A 247 14.34 -0.92 -16.01
CA ALA A 247 15.40 -1.09 -17.00
C ALA A 247 14.90 -0.84 -18.43
N GLU A 248 13.75 -1.42 -18.81
CA GLU A 248 13.18 -1.22 -20.14
C GLU A 248 12.76 0.24 -20.37
N THR A 249 12.30 0.94 -19.33
CA THR A 249 11.96 2.38 -19.41
C THR A 249 13.22 3.24 -19.64
N LEU A 250 14.36 2.87 -19.07
CA LEU A 250 15.62 3.61 -19.27
C LEU A 250 16.10 3.62 -20.73
N ASP A 251 15.65 2.64 -21.52
CA ASP A 251 15.94 2.54 -22.96
C ASP A 251 14.92 3.29 -23.84
N ARG A 252 13.92 3.94 -23.22
CA ARG A 252 12.90 4.73 -23.92
C ARG A 252 13.17 6.23 -23.76
N PRO A 253 13.64 6.93 -24.81
CA PRO A 253 13.92 8.37 -24.73
C PRO A 253 12.67 9.25 -24.63
N GLU A 254 11.48 8.73 -24.96
CA GLU A 254 10.20 9.47 -24.80
C GLU A 254 9.65 9.43 -23.37
N SER A 255 10.17 8.53 -22.52
CA SER A 255 9.71 8.35 -21.15
C SER A 255 10.53 9.19 -20.16
N ASP A 256 9.88 10.20 -19.57
CA ASP A 256 10.45 10.93 -18.42
C ASP A 256 10.16 10.21 -17.09
N PHE A 257 9.21 9.26 -17.10
CA PHE A 257 8.74 8.57 -15.91
C PHE A 257 8.48 7.08 -16.16
N VAL A 258 8.66 6.28 -15.11
CA VAL A 258 8.04 4.96 -14.98
C VAL A 258 6.98 5.01 -13.87
N LEU A 259 5.80 4.45 -14.09
CA LEU A 259 4.83 4.19 -13.03
C LEU A 259 4.79 2.69 -12.75
N LEU A 260 5.16 2.28 -11.55
CA LEU A 260 5.08 0.90 -11.10
C LEU A 260 3.67 0.60 -10.59
N LEU A 261 3.13 -0.54 -11.01
CA LEU A 261 1.83 -1.08 -10.64
C LEU A 261 1.95 -2.56 -10.28
N ASP A 262 1.26 -2.98 -9.22
CA ASP A 262 1.09 -4.41 -8.89
C ASP A 262 0.05 -5.07 -9.81
N ASP A 263 -0.08 -6.41 -9.77
CA ASP A 263 -1.03 -7.14 -10.61
C ASP A 263 -2.43 -7.30 -9.98
N ASP A 264 -2.59 -7.40 -8.66
CA ASP A 264 -3.88 -7.56 -7.98
C ASP A 264 -4.52 -6.24 -7.57
N VAL A 265 -4.56 -5.32 -8.52
CA VAL A 265 -5.13 -4.00 -8.35
C VAL A 265 -6.32 -3.76 -9.25
N LYS A 266 -7.18 -2.84 -8.83
CA LYS A 266 -8.09 -2.13 -9.70
C LYS A 266 -7.63 -0.68 -9.78
N VAL A 267 -7.23 -0.27 -10.98
CA VAL A 267 -6.66 1.06 -11.24
C VAL A 267 -7.78 2.08 -11.49
N GLU A 268 -7.60 3.29 -10.94
CA GLU A 268 -8.33 4.49 -11.36
C GLU A 268 -7.44 5.25 -12.37
N PRO A 269 -7.71 5.20 -13.70
CA PRO A 269 -6.88 5.82 -14.72
C PRO A 269 -6.64 7.32 -14.49
N GLU A 270 -7.63 8.02 -13.92
CA GLU A 270 -7.48 9.43 -13.57
C GLU A 270 -6.39 9.65 -12.50
N SER A 271 -6.13 8.67 -11.64
CA SER A 271 -5.00 8.70 -10.69
C SER A 271 -3.65 8.71 -11.42
N ILE A 272 -3.50 7.92 -12.49
CA ILE A 272 -2.27 7.90 -13.30
C ILE A 272 -2.04 9.26 -13.95
N PHE A 273 -3.09 9.82 -14.55
CA PHE A 273 -3.05 11.15 -15.14
C PHE A 273 -2.63 12.21 -14.11
N ARG A 274 -3.24 12.21 -12.91
CA ARG A 274 -2.88 13.14 -11.82
C ARG A 274 -1.44 13.00 -11.37
N ALA A 275 -0.96 11.77 -11.19
CA ALA A 275 0.42 11.51 -10.79
C ALA A 275 1.41 12.02 -11.84
N LEU A 276 1.15 11.75 -13.13
CA LEU A 276 1.95 12.26 -14.23
C LEU A 276 1.99 13.79 -14.25
N GLN A 277 0.82 14.44 -14.18
CA GLN A 277 0.74 15.89 -14.16
C GLN A 277 1.48 16.46 -12.93
N PHE A 278 1.29 15.88 -11.74
CA PHE A 278 2.04 16.30 -10.56
C PHE A 278 3.56 16.16 -10.75
N GLY A 279 4.02 15.04 -11.31
CA GLY A 279 5.43 14.80 -11.65
C GLY A 279 5.97 15.81 -12.67
N ARG A 280 5.17 16.20 -13.66
CA ARG A 280 5.54 17.21 -14.68
C ARG A 280 5.69 18.61 -14.11
N PHE A 281 4.86 18.97 -13.15
CA PHE A 281 4.87 20.30 -12.52
C PHE A 281 5.78 20.38 -11.28
N SER A 282 6.27 19.24 -10.76
CA SER A 282 7.16 19.20 -9.60
C SER A 282 8.46 19.98 -9.84
N ARG A 283 8.79 20.92 -8.94
CA ARG A 283 9.94 21.85 -9.09
C ARG A 283 11.27 21.14 -9.18
N ARG A 284 11.34 19.96 -8.56
CA ARG A 284 12.45 19.00 -8.60
C ARG A 284 11.85 17.62 -8.84
N PRO A 285 12.63 16.64 -9.35
CA PRO A 285 12.14 15.28 -9.44
C PRO A 285 11.74 14.75 -8.06
N VAL A 286 10.56 14.17 -7.98
CA VAL A 286 10.01 13.54 -6.77
C VAL A 286 9.34 12.23 -7.17
N LEU A 287 9.34 11.25 -6.28
CA LEU A 287 8.56 10.04 -6.44
C LEU A 287 7.11 10.37 -6.06
N VAL A 288 6.16 10.02 -6.92
CA VAL A 288 4.73 10.31 -6.70
C VAL A 288 3.98 9.01 -6.47
N GLY A 289 3.67 8.77 -5.21
CA GLY A 289 2.92 7.63 -4.74
C GLY A 289 1.41 7.83 -4.78
N GLY A 290 0.68 6.76 -5.07
CA GLY A 290 -0.77 6.70 -4.94
C GLY A 290 -1.17 6.01 -3.65
N HIS A 291 -2.26 6.46 -3.05
CA HIS A 291 -2.84 5.78 -1.90
C HIS A 291 -3.47 4.44 -2.28
N MET A 292 -3.62 3.57 -1.27
CA MET A 292 -4.20 2.24 -1.42
C MET A 292 -5.51 2.15 -0.66
N PHE A 293 -6.61 1.88 -1.38
CA PHE A 293 -7.88 1.44 -0.82
C PHE A 293 -7.94 -0.09 -0.79
N ASP A 294 -8.73 -0.65 0.14
CA ASP A 294 -8.96 -2.08 0.23
C ASP A 294 -9.82 -2.56 -0.95
N LEU A 295 -9.38 -3.54 -1.74
CA LEU A 295 -10.17 -4.07 -2.85
C LEU A 295 -11.45 -4.78 -2.41
N LEU A 296 -11.44 -5.38 -1.22
CA LEU A 296 -12.57 -6.13 -0.65
C LEU A 296 -13.49 -5.24 0.18
N ASP A 297 -13.01 -4.09 0.65
CA ASP A 297 -13.79 -3.04 1.33
C ASP A 297 -13.48 -1.65 0.75
N ARG A 298 -13.93 -1.45 -0.49
CA ARG A 298 -13.49 -0.39 -1.42
C ARG A 298 -13.45 1.05 -0.88
N PRO A 299 -14.32 1.49 0.05
CA PRO A 299 -14.25 2.85 0.60
C PRO A 299 -13.21 3.01 1.72
N VAL A 300 -12.47 1.97 2.06
CA VAL A 300 -11.53 1.95 3.19
C VAL A 300 -10.10 2.22 2.74
N LEU A 301 -9.55 3.35 3.17
CA LEU A 301 -8.17 3.77 2.94
C LEU A 301 -7.23 3.10 3.94
N HIS A 302 -6.15 2.48 3.45
CA HIS A 302 -5.19 1.78 4.32
C HIS A 302 -4.15 2.68 4.98
N ALA A 303 -3.63 3.66 4.25
CA ALA A 303 -2.59 4.57 4.73
C ALA A 303 -2.70 5.90 3.99
N PHE A 304 -2.36 7.01 4.66
CA PHE A 304 -2.39 8.35 4.09
C PHE A 304 -0.99 8.90 3.82
N ALA A 305 -0.03 8.66 4.71
CA ALA A 305 1.39 8.90 4.43
C ALA A 305 2.20 7.79 5.09
N GLU A 306 3.03 7.09 4.31
CA GLU A 306 3.85 6.01 4.84
C GLU A 306 5.25 6.50 5.21
N THR A 307 5.71 6.13 6.40
CA THR A 307 6.99 6.55 6.96
C THR A 307 7.71 5.38 7.59
N VAL A 308 9.01 5.51 7.82
CA VAL A 308 9.83 4.49 8.49
C VAL A 308 10.31 5.05 9.82
N ASP A 309 9.85 4.47 10.93
CA ASP A 309 10.46 4.74 12.23
C ASP A 309 11.87 4.15 12.23
N LEU A 310 12.87 5.01 12.03
CA LEU A 310 14.28 4.64 11.85
C LEU A 310 14.89 3.97 13.08
N LYS A 311 14.27 4.08 14.26
CA LYS A 311 14.84 3.56 15.50
C LYS A 311 14.66 2.05 15.66
N PRO A 312 13.43 1.48 15.65
CA PRO A 312 13.24 0.05 15.44
C PRO A 312 13.44 -0.34 13.97
N PHE A 313 13.48 0.63 13.05
CA PHE A 313 13.53 0.43 11.60
C PHE A 313 12.32 -0.35 11.08
N VAL A 314 11.12 0.23 11.23
CA VAL A 314 9.85 -0.37 10.80
C VAL A 314 8.97 0.66 10.12
N TRP A 315 8.29 0.27 9.05
CA TRP A 315 7.30 1.14 8.42
C TRP A 315 6.06 1.34 9.31
N HIS A 316 5.40 2.49 9.14
CA HIS A 316 4.08 2.78 9.67
C HIS A 316 3.40 3.88 8.85
N SER A 317 2.07 3.94 8.94
CA SER A 317 1.28 5.04 8.40
C SER A 317 1.26 6.25 9.37
N GLN A 318 1.10 7.45 8.82
CA GLN A 318 0.80 8.69 9.54
C GLN A 318 -0.53 9.27 9.02
N PRO A 319 -1.49 9.59 9.92
CA PRO A 319 -1.49 9.29 11.36
C PRO A 319 -1.89 7.82 11.60
N HIS A 320 -1.08 7.09 12.37
CA HIS A 320 -1.25 5.66 12.62
C HIS A 320 -2.61 5.30 13.26
N ASP A 321 -3.16 6.15 14.13
CA ASP A 321 -4.38 5.87 14.90
C ASP A 321 -5.68 6.18 14.14
N LYS A 322 -5.58 6.76 12.92
CA LYS A 322 -6.74 7.10 12.09
C LYS A 322 -6.92 6.18 10.89
N VAL A 323 -6.00 5.24 10.68
CA VAL A 323 -6.07 4.30 9.57
C VAL A 323 -6.22 2.85 10.08
N PRO A 324 -6.93 1.97 9.36
CA PRO A 324 -7.66 2.25 8.11
C PRO A 324 -8.84 3.21 8.32
N HIS A 325 -9.12 4.06 7.33
CA HIS A 325 -10.17 5.10 7.38
C HIS A 325 -11.29 4.77 6.39
N ASP A 326 -12.53 4.76 6.86
CA ASP A 326 -13.72 4.43 6.06
C ASP A 326 -14.50 5.69 5.64
N PHE A 327 -14.51 5.96 4.33
CA PHE A 327 -15.16 7.14 3.76
C PHE A 327 -16.70 7.09 3.79
N ARG A 328 -17.32 5.92 4.01
CA ARG A 328 -18.78 5.80 4.17
C ARG A 328 -19.28 6.48 5.44
N PHE A 329 -18.45 6.48 6.49
CA PHE A 329 -18.82 7.01 7.81
C PHE A 329 -18.24 8.39 8.11
N SER A 330 -17.20 8.81 7.38
CA SER A 330 -16.61 10.15 7.49
C SER A 330 -15.91 10.50 6.19
N ASN A 331 -16.49 11.38 5.38
CA ASN A 331 -15.87 11.83 4.13
C ASN A 331 -14.85 12.95 4.39
N LEU A 332 -14.29 13.55 3.34
CA LEU A 332 -13.26 14.60 3.47
C LEU A 332 -13.72 15.75 4.37
N ARG A 333 -14.99 16.19 4.28
CA ARG A 333 -15.53 17.31 5.08
C ARG A 333 -15.54 17.05 6.57
N GLN A 334 -15.77 15.80 6.99
CA GLN A 334 -15.79 15.42 8.41
C GLN A 334 -14.41 15.02 8.93
N THR A 335 -13.44 14.81 8.02
CA THR A 335 -12.14 14.22 8.36
C THR A 335 -11.04 15.27 8.47
N ARG A 336 -11.08 16.07 9.54
CA ARG A 336 -10.15 17.20 9.76
C ARG A 336 -8.67 16.89 9.58
N TRP A 337 -8.23 15.69 9.97
CA TRP A 337 -6.82 15.31 9.91
C TRP A 337 -6.30 15.16 8.47
N MET A 338 -7.18 14.86 7.49
CA MET A 338 -6.82 14.76 6.07
C MET A 338 -6.54 16.12 5.40
N HIS A 339 -6.80 17.22 6.10
CA HIS A 339 -6.53 18.55 5.58
C HIS A 339 -5.12 19.04 5.86
N ALA A 340 -4.37 18.41 6.76
CA ALA A 340 -2.96 18.70 6.94
C ALA A 340 -2.15 18.06 5.81
N ARG A 341 -1.12 18.76 5.32
CA ARG A 341 -0.12 18.14 4.44
C ARG A 341 0.73 17.20 5.29
N MET A 342 0.94 15.98 4.81
CA MET A 342 1.78 14.98 5.48
C MET A 342 2.90 14.57 4.55
N ASP A 343 4.10 14.43 5.11
CA ASP A 343 5.28 13.97 4.38
C ASP A 343 5.43 12.46 4.55
N ALA A 344 5.86 11.80 3.48
CA ALA A 344 6.07 10.36 3.42
C ALA A 344 7.55 10.06 3.20
N ASP A 345 8.06 8.99 3.83
CA ASP A 345 9.41 8.49 3.56
C ASP A 345 9.42 7.56 2.34
N TYR A 346 8.31 6.85 2.12
CA TYR A 346 8.14 5.95 0.99
C TYR A 346 6.68 5.84 0.54
N ASN A 347 6.46 5.20 -0.60
CA ASN A 347 5.15 4.76 -1.03
C ASN A 347 5.28 3.36 -1.63
N GLY A 348 4.35 2.47 -1.33
CA GLY A 348 4.36 1.15 -1.94
C GLY A 348 4.25 1.18 -3.47
N TRP A 349 4.82 0.15 -4.09
CA TRP A 349 4.86 0.01 -5.55
C TRP A 349 3.60 -0.60 -6.17
N TRP A 350 2.51 -0.68 -5.41
CA TRP A 350 1.17 -0.80 -6.01
C TRP A 350 0.88 0.38 -6.93
N PHE A 351 1.37 1.58 -6.59
CA PHE A 351 1.25 2.79 -7.40
C PHE A 351 2.38 3.76 -7.03
N CYS A 352 3.44 3.81 -7.83
CA CYS A 352 4.53 4.76 -7.61
C CYS A 352 5.17 5.25 -8.92
N LEU A 353 4.98 6.53 -9.23
CA LEU A 353 5.61 7.21 -10.37
C LEU A 353 7.02 7.64 -9.98
N ILE A 354 8.01 7.24 -10.77
CA ILE A 354 9.42 7.49 -10.54
C ILE A 354 10.00 8.18 -11.79
N PRO A 355 10.56 9.39 -11.66
CA PRO A 355 11.27 10.03 -12.78
C PRO A 355 12.48 9.20 -13.23
N THR A 356 12.74 9.11 -14.53
CA THR A 356 13.89 8.35 -15.06
C THR A 356 15.23 8.92 -14.60
N GLU A 357 15.29 10.22 -14.29
CA GLU A 357 16.43 10.86 -13.62
C GLU A 357 16.78 10.18 -12.28
N VAL A 358 15.76 9.79 -11.50
CA VAL A 358 15.96 9.07 -10.23
C VAL A 358 16.54 7.69 -10.50
N LEU A 359 15.98 6.94 -11.45
CA LEU A 359 16.50 5.62 -11.84
C LEU A 359 17.98 5.69 -12.24
N ARG A 360 18.37 6.69 -13.03
CA ARG A 360 19.76 6.90 -13.47
C ARG A 360 20.69 7.29 -12.32
N THR A 361 20.16 7.93 -11.28
CA THR A 361 20.95 8.44 -10.15
C THR A 361 21.13 7.40 -9.05
N VAL A 362 20.08 6.67 -8.68
CA VAL A 362 20.10 5.74 -7.54
C VAL A 362 20.06 4.26 -7.92
N GLY A 363 19.96 3.95 -9.21
CA GLY A 363 19.86 2.58 -9.72
C GLY A 363 18.43 2.05 -9.72
N LEU A 364 18.29 0.75 -9.95
CA LEU A 364 17.03 0.01 -10.00
C LEU A 364 16.64 -0.54 -8.60
N SER A 365 15.61 -1.38 -8.53
CA SER A 365 15.19 -2.03 -7.28
C SER A 365 16.33 -2.75 -6.55
N LEU A 366 16.25 -2.84 -5.22
CA LEU A 366 17.06 -3.77 -4.45
C LEU A 366 16.66 -5.21 -4.82
N PRO A 367 17.59 -6.17 -5.01
CA PRO A 367 17.26 -7.59 -5.29
C PRO A 367 16.66 -8.31 -4.07
N ALA A 368 15.46 -7.88 -3.66
CA ALA A 368 14.82 -8.22 -2.39
C ALA A 368 13.78 -9.36 -2.52
N PHE A 369 13.49 -9.80 -3.74
CA PHE A 369 12.37 -10.67 -4.11
C PHE A 369 11.01 -10.01 -3.83
N ILE A 370 10.66 -9.78 -2.56
CA ILE A 370 9.46 -9.06 -2.13
C ILE A 370 9.75 -8.31 -0.82
N LYS A 371 8.96 -7.28 -0.52
CA LYS A 371 8.97 -6.50 0.75
C LYS A 371 10.25 -5.66 0.90
N TRP A 372 10.09 -4.46 1.45
CA TRP A 372 11.14 -3.45 1.71
C TRP A 372 11.83 -2.89 0.47
N ASP A 373 11.63 -3.44 -0.72
CA ASP A 373 12.19 -2.91 -1.96
C ASP A 373 11.67 -1.51 -2.28
N ASP A 374 10.37 -1.29 -2.10
CA ASP A 374 9.73 0.02 -2.20
C ASP A 374 10.25 1.04 -1.17
N ALA A 375 10.25 0.66 0.11
CA ALA A 375 10.67 1.50 1.21
C ALA A 375 12.16 1.84 1.16
N GLU A 376 13.02 0.84 0.89
CA GLU A 376 14.45 1.04 0.71
C GLU A 376 14.74 1.96 -0.48
N TYR A 377 14.07 1.74 -1.61
CA TYR A 377 14.28 2.55 -2.80
C TYR A 377 13.94 4.02 -2.56
N CYS A 378 12.82 4.29 -1.89
CA CYS A 378 12.42 5.66 -1.55
C CYS A 378 13.35 6.31 -0.52
N LEU A 379 13.82 5.58 0.51
CA LEU A 379 14.82 6.08 1.45
C LEU A 379 16.13 6.43 0.75
N ARG A 380 16.56 5.58 -0.18
CA ARG A 380 17.76 5.79 -0.99
C ARG A 380 17.62 6.99 -1.92
N ALA A 381 16.46 7.14 -2.57
CA ALA A 381 16.15 8.31 -3.37
C ALA A 381 16.14 9.60 -2.52
N GLY A 382 15.55 9.53 -1.32
CA GLY A 382 15.57 10.62 -0.34
C GLY A 382 16.98 11.04 0.07
N ALA A 383 17.88 10.08 0.31
CA ALA A 383 19.28 10.34 0.60
C ALA A 383 20.02 11.02 -0.58
N ALA A 384 19.58 10.79 -1.82
CA ALA A 384 20.06 11.47 -3.02
C ALA A 384 19.36 12.81 -3.31
N GLY A 385 18.41 13.24 -2.46
CA GLY A 385 17.71 14.52 -2.59
C GLY A 385 16.37 14.47 -3.35
N PHE A 386 15.86 13.27 -3.66
CA PHE A 386 14.56 13.06 -4.29
C PHE A 386 13.53 12.66 -3.23
N ALA A 387 12.60 13.56 -2.92
CA ALA A 387 11.54 13.29 -1.94
C ALA A 387 10.48 12.33 -2.51
N THR A 388 9.75 11.69 -1.60
CA THR A 388 8.55 10.90 -1.91
C THR A 388 7.30 11.65 -1.48
N VAL A 389 6.27 11.62 -2.32
CA VAL A 389 4.97 12.26 -2.06
C VAL A 389 3.88 11.23 -2.24
N SER A 390 3.17 10.86 -1.17
CA SER A 390 1.88 10.18 -1.27
C SER A 390 0.82 11.22 -1.65
N LEU A 391 0.36 11.23 -2.90
CA LEU A 391 -0.47 12.28 -3.47
C LEU A 391 -1.96 12.00 -3.18
N PRO A 392 -2.64 12.80 -2.34
CA PRO A 392 -4.08 12.64 -2.15
C PRO A 392 -4.84 12.89 -3.45
N GLY A 393 -5.91 12.13 -3.68
CA GLY A 393 -6.64 12.13 -4.95
C GLY A 393 -6.01 11.27 -6.05
N ALA A 394 -4.83 10.69 -5.84
CA ALA A 394 -4.33 9.57 -6.64
C ALA A 394 -4.40 8.29 -5.80
N ALA A 395 -5.08 7.27 -6.29
CA ALA A 395 -5.22 5.98 -5.61
C ALA A 395 -5.58 4.84 -6.55
N LEU A 396 -5.53 3.64 -6.01
CA LEU A 396 -6.10 2.41 -6.56
C LEU A 396 -6.72 1.57 -5.45
N TRP A 397 -7.35 0.45 -5.84
CA TRP A 397 -7.79 -0.58 -4.90
C TRP A 397 -6.88 -1.80 -5.00
N HIS A 398 -6.45 -2.34 -3.87
CA HIS A 398 -5.53 -3.48 -3.78
C HIS A 398 -6.03 -4.48 -2.74
N VAL A 399 -5.79 -5.78 -2.97
CA VAL A 399 -6.10 -6.81 -1.95
C VAL A 399 -5.35 -6.51 -0.67
N SER A 400 -6.07 -6.32 0.45
CA SER A 400 -5.41 -6.00 1.71
C SER A 400 -4.78 -7.20 2.38
N TRP A 401 -3.77 -6.93 3.20
CA TRP A 401 -3.04 -7.93 3.99
C TRP A 401 -3.78 -8.34 5.27
N LEU A 402 -4.94 -7.73 5.57
CA LEU A 402 -5.64 -7.90 6.85
C LEU A 402 -6.05 -9.36 7.11
N ASP A 403 -6.33 -10.11 6.04
CA ASP A 403 -6.72 -11.51 6.10
C ASP A 403 -5.56 -12.50 5.88
N LYS A 404 -4.33 -12.01 5.62
CA LYS A 404 -3.14 -12.84 5.37
C LYS A 404 -2.10 -12.62 6.46
N ASP A 405 -1.81 -13.65 7.26
CA ASP A 405 -0.71 -13.59 8.24
C ASP A 405 0.64 -13.94 7.57
N ASP A 406 1.20 -12.97 6.86
CA ASP A 406 2.50 -13.08 6.16
C ASP A 406 3.71 -13.11 7.13
N SER A 407 3.47 -12.96 8.44
CA SER A 407 4.50 -13.07 9.47
C SER A 407 4.81 -14.51 9.90
N ILE A 408 3.98 -15.48 9.50
CA ILE A 408 4.09 -16.90 9.88
C ILE A 408 4.28 -17.86 8.70
N ASP A 409 4.39 -17.33 7.48
CA ASP A 409 4.66 -18.09 6.26
C ASP A 409 6.09 -17.83 5.73
N TRP A 410 6.36 -18.25 4.49
CA TRP A 410 7.66 -18.09 3.84
C TRP A 410 8.09 -16.62 3.71
N GLN A 411 7.16 -15.66 3.73
CA GLN A 411 7.45 -14.23 3.63
C GLN A 411 8.16 -13.71 4.88
N ALA A 412 8.06 -14.39 6.03
CA ALA A 412 8.78 -14.05 7.25
C ALA A 412 10.31 -13.99 7.06
N TYR A 413 10.85 -14.79 6.13
CA TYR A 413 12.27 -14.71 5.72
C TYR A 413 12.57 -13.35 5.08
N PHE A 414 11.78 -12.95 4.07
CA PHE A 414 12.01 -11.71 3.31
C PHE A 414 11.78 -10.47 4.18
N HIS A 415 10.72 -10.48 5.01
CA HIS A 415 10.49 -9.46 6.04
C HIS A 415 11.71 -9.27 6.95
N ALA A 416 12.32 -10.34 7.44
CA ALA A 416 13.48 -10.24 8.32
C ALA A 416 14.74 -9.81 7.57
N ARG A 417 15.07 -10.50 6.46
CA ARG A 417 16.29 -10.25 5.69
C ARG A 417 16.30 -8.81 5.19
N ASN A 418 15.24 -8.39 4.51
CA ASN A 418 15.22 -7.11 3.81
C ASN A 418 15.13 -5.94 4.81
N ARG A 419 14.47 -6.12 5.96
CA ARG A 419 14.51 -5.15 7.07
C ARG A 419 15.93 -4.92 7.58
N PHE A 420 16.69 -6.00 7.80
CA PHE A 420 18.09 -5.89 8.22
C PHE A 420 18.95 -5.24 7.15
N VAL A 421 18.79 -5.61 5.87
CA VAL A 421 19.54 -5.00 4.76
C VAL A 421 19.22 -3.50 4.65
N ALA A 422 17.95 -3.12 4.60
CA ALA A 422 17.54 -1.72 4.53
C ALA A 422 18.06 -0.92 5.75
N ALA A 423 18.08 -1.52 6.95
CA ALA A 423 18.64 -0.87 8.12
C ALA A 423 20.17 -0.72 8.07
N LEU A 424 20.89 -1.72 7.54
CA LEU A 424 22.34 -1.64 7.32
C LEU A 424 22.69 -0.52 6.32
N LEU A 425 21.84 -0.33 5.31
CA LEU A 425 21.97 0.75 4.34
C LEU A 425 21.66 2.12 4.96
N HIS A 426 20.51 2.28 5.60
CA HIS A 426 19.91 3.60 5.87
C HIS A 426 19.82 4.00 7.34
N SER A 427 20.01 3.10 8.30
CA SER A 427 19.86 3.46 9.72
C SER A 427 20.93 4.48 10.15
N PRO A 428 20.53 5.61 10.77
CA PRO A 428 21.48 6.60 11.30
C PRO A 428 22.01 6.20 12.70
N PHE A 429 21.46 5.14 13.31
CA PHE A 429 21.79 4.76 14.68
C PHE A 429 22.93 3.74 14.73
N ALA A 430 23.86 3.93 15.66
CA ALA A 430 24.91 2.95 15.94
C ALA A 430 24.29 1.59 16.30
N GLY A 431 24.75 0.52 15.64
CA GLY A 431 24.24 -0.83 15.86
C GLY A 431 22.78 -1.06 15.40
N GLY A 432 22.21 -0.15 14.60
CA GLY A 432 20.85 -0.27 14.07
C GLY A 432 19.75 0.13 15.06
N GLY A 433 20.10 0.85 16.13
CA GLY A 433 19.12 1.34 17.11
C GLY A 433 18.43 0.20 17.89
N ASP A 434 17.10 0.24 17.92
CA ASP A 434 16.26 -0.75 18.61
C ASP A 434 15.94 -1.98 17.72
N LEU A 435 16.35 -2.02 16.45
CA LEU A 435 16.06 -3.11 15.51
C LEU A 435 16.44 -4.49 16.06
N LEU A 436 17.66 -4.64 16.58
CA LEU A 436 18.13 -5.93 17.10
C LEU A 436 17.30 -6.41 18.29
N ARG A 437 16.80 -5.47 19.10
CA ARG A 437 15.94 -5.77 20.24
C ARG A 437 14.54 -6.14 19.76
N ASP A 438 13.97 -5.36 18.85
CA ASP A 438 12.64 -5.60 18.28
C ASP A 438 12.59 -6.96 17.55
N SER A 439 13.57 -7.25 16.69
CA SER A 439 13.68 -8.54 16.00
C SER A 439 13.77 -9.73 16.97
N ARG A 440 14.51 -9.61 18.09
CA ARG A 440 14.50 -10.65 19.14
C ARG A 440 13.14 -10.82 19.80
N ILE A 441 12.41 -9.73 20.02
CA ILE A 441 11.07 -9.77 20.60
C ILE A 441 10.11 -10.54 19.67
N TRP A 442 10.21 -10.34 18.35
CA TRP A 442 9.46 -11.14 17.37
C TRP A 442 9.79 -12.62 17.46
N ASP A 443 11.07 -13.00 17.53
CA ASP A 443 11.47 -14.40 17.70
C ASP A 443 10.88 -15.00 18.98
N ILE A 444 10.91 -14.26 20.09
CA ILE A 444 10.32 -14.70 21.36
C ILE A 444 8.80 -14.88 21.22
N LYS A 445 8.09 -13.94 20.58
CA LYS A 445 6.64 -14.05 20.36
C LYS A 445 6.27 -15.30 19.55
N HIS A 446 6.99 -15.57 18.46
CA HIS A 446 6.77 -16.77 17.65
C HIS A 446 7.10 -18.05 18.42
N LEU A 447 8.24 -18.09 19.12
CA LEU A 447 8.64 -19.24 19.93
C LEU A 447 7.62 -19.55 21.04
N LEU A 448 7.12 -18.53 21.73
CA LEU A 448 6.09 -18.68 22.76
C LEU A 448 4.75 -19.13 22.15
N SER A 449 4.47 -18.71 20.92
CA SER A 449 3.30 -19.15 20.13
C SER A 449 3.47 -20.54 19.51
N MET A 450 4.58 -21.24 19.76
CA MET A 450 4.93 -22.53 19.13
C MET A 450 5.01 -22.47 17.59
N GLN A 451 5.31 -21.29 17.05
CA GLN A 451 5.49 -21.04 15.62
C GLN A 451 6.99 -21.18 15.30
N TYR A 452 7.46 -22.41 15.11
CA TYR A 452 8.89 -22.68 14.92
C TYR A 452 9.34 -22.45 13.48
N TYR A 453 8.50 -22.72 12.49
CA TYR A 453 8.79 -22.45 11.08
C TYR A 453 9.22 -20.99 10.82
N PRO A 454 8.44 -19.95 11.18
CA PRO A 454 8.86 -18.56 10.94
C PRO A 454 10.16 -18.19 11.67
N VAL A 455 10.45 -18.78 12.82
CA VAL A 455 11.72 -18.54 13.53
C VAL A 455 12.89 -19.20 12.78
N ALA A 456 12.70 -20.38 12.18
CA ALA A 456 13.73 -21.00 11.34
C ALA A 456 14.05 -20.13 10.12
N LEU A 457 13.01 -19.62 9.45
CA LEU A 457 13.12 -18.70 8.32
C LEU A 457 13.85 -17.41 8.70
N ARG A 458 13.47 -16.79 9.83
CA ARG A 458 14.11 -15.56 10.33
C ARG A 458 15.58 -15.80 10.70
N GLN A 459 15.92 -16.97 11.22
CA GLN A 459 17.31 -17.35 11.48
C GLN A 459 18.11 -17.54 10.19
N GLN A 460 17.51 -18.13 9.17
CA GLN A 460 18.12 -18.24 7.86
C GLN A 460 18.35 -16.86 7.22
N ALA A 461 17.36 -15.96 7.30
CA ALA A 461 17.49 -14.57 6.86
C ALA A 461 18.69 -13.86 7.53
N MET A 462 18.86 -14.03 8.85
CA MET A 462 20.00 -13.47 9.57
C MET A 462 21.35 -14.07 9.14
N ARG A 463 21.41 -15.37 8.81
CA ARG A 463 22.64 -15.99 8.28
C ARG A 463 22.98 -15.45 6.90
N ASP A 464 21.98 -15.28 6.05
CA ASP A 464 22.17 -14.73 4.71
C ASP A 464 22.63 -13.27 4.79
N VAL A 465 22.09 -12.46 5.72
CA VAL A 465 22.63 -11.11 6.05
C VAL A 465 24.11 -11.17 6.50
N LEU A 466 24.46 -12.12 7.37
CA LEU A 466 25.85 -12.28 7.86
C LEU A 466 26.84 -12.73 6.77
N SER A 467 26.34 -13.28 5.66
CA SER A 467 27.13 -13.70 4.50
C SER A 467 27.52 -12.55 3.57
N GLY A 468 26.91 -11.37 3.73
CA GLY A 468 27.18 -10.17 2.94
C GLY A 468 26.29 -10.03 1.69
N PRO A 469 26.43 -8.92 0.93
CA PRO A 469 25.48 -8.54 -0.13
C PRO A 469 25.45 -9.47 -1.35
N ALA A 470 26.52 -10.21 -1.63
CA ALA A 470 26.64 -11.06 -2.83
C ALA A 470 25.54 -12.13 -2.95
N HIS A 471 24.95 -12.56 -1.83
CA HIS A 471 23.88 -13.56 -1.85
C HIS A 471 22.57 -13.03 -2.47
N MET A 472 22.36 -11.71 -2.53
CA MET A 472 21.06 -11.15 -2.86
C MET A 472 20.63 -11.48 -4.29
N HIS A 473 21.48 -11.22 -5.28
CA HIS A 473 21.26 -11.66 -6.67
C HIS A 473 21.38 -13.18 -6.81
N ALA A 474 22.43 -13.77 -6.24
CA ALA A 474 22.74 -15.20 -6.41
C ALA A 474 21.62 -16.15 -5.94
N THR A 475 20.88 -15.76 -4.90
CA THR A 475 19.81 -16.59 -4.33
C THR A 475 18.41 -16.20 -4.82
N LEU A 476 18.27 -15.09 -5.55
CA LEU A 476 16.97 -14.54 -5.95
C LEU A 476 16.07 -15.57 -6.67
N PRO A 477 16.56 -16.36 -7.65
CA PRO A 477 15.70 -17.29 -8.38
C PRO A 477 15.32 -18.55 -7.60
N THR A 478 16.09 -18.91 -6.56
CA THR A 478 16.02 -20.24 -5.92
C THR A 478 15.50 -20.21 -4.49
N LYS A 479 15.66 -19.07 -3.78
CA LYS A 479 15.37 -18.97 -2.34
C LYS A 479 13.92 -19.31 -2.00
N LEU A 480 12.94 -18.86 -2.80
CA LEU A 480 11.53 -19.15 -2.53
C LEU A 480 11.23 -20.65 -2.46
N ALA A 481 11.78 -21.43 -3.40
CA ALA A 481 11.58 -22.88 -3.44
C ALA A 481 12.20 -23.56 -2.20
N GLU A 482 13.39 -23.12 -1.80
CA GLU A 482 14.07 -23.58 -0.58
C GLU A 482 13.22 -23.35 0.68
N LEU A 483 12.70 -22.13 0.86
CA LEU A 483 11.89 -21.77 2.03
C LEU A 483 10.58 -22.56 2.08
N ARG A 484 9.90 -22.74 0.94
CA ARG A 484 8.67 -23.54 0.85
C ARG A 484 8.92 -25.01 1.15
N ALA A 485 10.02 -25.59 0.66
CA ALA A 485 10.37 -26.97 0.93
C ALA A 485 10.61 -27.22 2.42
N GLN A 486 11.23 -26.26 3.12
CA GLN A 486 11.47 -26.34 4.57
C GLN A 486 10.16 -26.45 5.38
N ALA A 487 9.02 -25.99 4.86
CA ALA A 487 7.73 -26.09 5.57
C ALA A 487 7.35 -27.54 5.92
N ALA A 488 7.81 -28.53 5.14
CA ALA A 488 7.54 -29.95 5.38
C ALA A 488 8.12 -30.47 6.71
N ASP A 489 9.16 -29.82 7.23
CA ASP A 489 9.82 -30.21 8.49
C ASP A 489 9.05 -29.76 9.75
N PHE A 490 7.98 -28.98 9.58
CA PHE A 490 7.27 -28.31 10.67
C PHE A 490 5.81 -28.74 10.72
N ARG A 491 5.41 -29.34 11.84
CA ARG A 491 4.06 -29.85 12.06
C ARG A 491 3.00 -28.76 11.88
N GLU A 492 3.29 -27.56 12.35
CA GLU A 492 2.42 -26.39 12.25
C GLU A 492 2.25 -25.85 10.83
N LYS A 493 2.87 -26.45 9.80
CA LYS A 493 2.61 -26.10 8.41
C LYS A 493 1.65 -27.06 7.72
N ARG A 494 1.28 -28.16 8.37
CA ARG A 494 0.20 -29.03 7.91
C ARG A 494 -1.16 -28.41 8.27
N VAL A 495 -1.89 -27.96 7.25
CA VAL A 495 -3.27 -27.49 7.38
C VAL A 495 -4.22 -28.69 7.34
N LEU A 496 -5.04 -28.82 8.37
CA LEU A 496 -6.10 -29.82 8.49
C LEU A 496 -7.39 -29.19 7.96
N LYS A 497 -7.97 -29.78 6.90
CA LYS A 497 -9.08 -29.15 6.15
C LYS A 497 -10.42 -29.81 6.39
N SER A 498 -10.44 -31.07 6.83
CA SER A 498 -11.69 -31.82 7.07
C SER A 498 -11.88 -32.16 8.55
N ASP A 499 -13.13 -32.39 8.94
CA ASP A 499 -13.47 -32.87 10.28
C ASP A 499 -12.87 -34.25 10.56
N ALA A 500 -12.75 -35.10 9.54
CA ALA A 500 -12.11 -36.42 9.65
C ALA A 500 -10.59 -36.31 9.92
N GLU A 501 -9.93 -35.28 9.39
CA GLU A 501 -8.51 -34.99 9.63
C GLU A 501 -8.26 -34.25 10.94
N THR A 502 -9.27 -33.52 11.44
CA THR A 502 -9.14 -32.64 12.60
C THR A 502 -9.29 -33.46 13.89
N PRO A 503 -8.22 -33.62 14.69
CA PRO A 503 -8.30 -34.39 15.93
C PRO A 503 -9.18 -33.67 16.96
N VAL A 504 -9.96 -34.45 17.71
CA VAL A 504 -10.70 -33.97 18.89
C VAL A 504 -9.71 -33.40 19.90
N THR A 505 -10.04 -32.31 20.58
CA THR A 505 -9.15 -31.70 21.59
C THR A 505 -9.43 -32.22 23.00
N ASN A 506 -8.43 -32.14 23.90
CA ASN A 506 -8.58 -32.57 25.30
C ASN A 506 -9.57 -31.69 26.10
N GLU A 507 -9.57 -30.38 25.84
CA GLU A 507 -10.34 -29.37 26.61
C GLU A 507 -11.44 -28.69 25.78
N GLY A 508 -11.66 -29.11 24.52
CA GLY A 508 -12.63 -28.48 23.63
C GLY A 508 -12.19 -27.12 23.09
N LYS A 509 -13.15 -26.39 22.53
CA LYS A 509 -12.96 -25.02 22.00
C LYS A 509 -13.07 -23.99 23.12
N ARG A 510 -12.07 -23.12 23.24
CA ARG A 510 -12.07 -22.01 24.21
C ARG A 510 -12.29 -20.68 23.48
N VAL A 511 -13.27 -19.91 23.95
CA VAL A 511 -13.61 -18.59 23.43
C VAL A 511 -13.36 -17.56 24.53
N TYR A 512 -12.75 -16.44 24.17
CA TYR A 512 -12.50 -15.33 25.10
C TYR A 512 -13.42 -14.16 24.79
N PRO A 513 -13.89 -13.41 25.81
CA PRO A 513 -14.77 -12.26 25.62
C PRO A 513 -14.05 -11.14 24.86
N ILE A 514 -14.81 -10.42 24.02
CA ILE A 514 -14.36 -9.22 23.31
C ILE A 514 -14.75 -8.00 24.14
N PRO A 515 -13.82 -7.15 24.58
CA PRO A 515 -14.17 -5.89 25.23
C PRO A 515 -14.92 -4.97 24.25
N ALA A 516 -16.01 -4.35 24.70
CA ALA A 516 -16.78 -3.40 23.90
C ALA A 516 -15.87 -2.27 23.36
N GLY A 517 -16.05 -1.92 22.08
CA GLY A 517 -15.29 -0.86 21.42
C GLY A 517 -13.85 -1.22 21.03
N THR A 518 -13.45 -2.50 21.07
CA THR A 518 -12.14 -2.95 20.56
C THR A 518 -12.28 -4.18 19.67
N GLN A 519 -11.60 -4.18 18.52
CA GLN A 519 -11.55 -5.33 17.62
C GLN A 519 -10.46 -6.34 17.98
N GLN A 520 -9.52 -5.99 18.89
CA GLN A 520 -8.36 -6.84 19.22
C GLN A 520 -8.21 -7.09 20.72
N ALA A 521 -7.76 -8.30 21.06
CA ALA A 521 -7.39 -8.66 22.42
C ALA A 521 -6.15 -7.87 22.86
N LYS A 522 -6.21 -7.20 24.01
CA LYS A 522 -5.08 -6.47 24.58
C LYS A 522 -4.15 -7.43 25.34
N GLY A 523 -2.92 -7.56 24.84
CA GLY A 523 -1.87 -8.31 25.54
C GLY A 523 -1.32 -7.56 26.78
N PRO A 524 -0.50 -8.22 27.61
CA PRO A 524 0.09 -7.60 28.79
C PRO A 524 1.03 -6.44 28.40
N ARG A 525 1.12 -5.42 29.26
CA ARG A 525 1.95 -4.22 29.07
C ARG A 525 2.79 -3.93 30.33
N GLY A 526 3.84 -3.13 30.20
CA GLY A 526 4.67 -2.69 31.33
C GLY A 526 5.24 -3.85 32.15
N LEU A 527 5.14 -3.78 33.48
CA LEU A 527 5.64 -4.83 34.38
C LEU A 527 4.97 -6.19 34.16
N ALA A 528 3.67 -6.20 33.85
CA ALA A 528 2.95 -7.45 33.57
C ALA A 528 3.49 -8.16 32.33
N LEU A 529 3.93 -7.42 31.31
CA LEU A 529 4.59 -7.99 30.12
C LEU A 529 5.90 -8.69 30.48
N VAL A 530 6.70 -8.06 31.35
CA VAL A 530 7.99 -8.61 31.79
C VAL A 530 7.78 -9.91 32.57
N LEU A 531 6.88 -9.88 33.56
CA LEU A 531 6.56 -11.06 34.38
C LEU A 531 5.97 -12.20 33.53
N PHE A 532 5.02 -11.89 32.64
CA PHE A 532 4.46 -12.84 31.69
C PHE A 532 5.56 -13.50 30.83
N THR A 533 6.42 -12.68 30.22
CA THR A 533 7.47 -13.19 29.33
C THR A 533 8.44 -14.09 30.10
N ALA A 534 8.87 -13.68 31.31
CA ALA A 534 9.74 -14.48 32.15
C ALA A 534 9.10 -15.83 32.54
N GLN A 535 7.83 -15.80 32.97
CA GLN A 535 7.09 -17.00 33.34
C GLN A 535 6.93 -17.96 32.16
N MET A 536 6.53 -17.45 30.99
CA MET A 536 6.30 -18.29 29.81
C MET A 536 7.60 -18.83 29.22
N VAL A 537 8.66 -18.03 29.17
CA VAL A 537 10.00 -18.52 28.79
C VAL A 537 10.47 -19.60 29.76
N ALA A 538 10.29 -19.42 31.07
CA ALA A 538 10.65 -20.44 32.07
C ALA A 538 9.84 -21.72 31.90
N ARG A 539 8.53 -21.62 31.67
CA ARG A 539 7.66 -22.78 31.37
C ARG A 539 8.14 -23.53 30.13
N HIS A 540 8.31 -22.83 29.01
CA HIS A 540 8.74 -23.41 27.73
C HIS A 540 10.15 -23.98 27.81
N TRP A 541 11.01 -23.39 28.65
CA TRP A 541 12.36 -23.85 28.86
C TRP A 541 12.45 -25.07 29.78
N LEU A 542 11.72 -25.11 30.90
CA LEU A 542 11.93 -26.10 31.96
C LEU A 542 10.94 -27.27 31.92
N VAL A 543 9.67 -27.01 31.60
CA VAL A 543 8.59 -27.98 31.76
C VAL A 543 8.44 -28.82 30.48
N LYS A 544 8.32 -30.15 30.58
CA LYS A 544 7.97 -31.00 29.43
C LYS A 544 6.45 -30.91 29.17
N PRO A 545 5.98 -30.87 27.91
CA PRO A 545 4.55 -30.96 27.64
C PRO A 545 4.00 -32.31 28.12
N ALA A 546 2.76 -32.33 28.59
CA ALA A 546 2.09 -33.57 28.99
C ALA A 546 1.92 -34.47 27.75
N PRO A 547 2.24 -35.79 27.81
CA PRO A 547 2.13 -36.68 26.64
C PRO A 547 0.73 -36.67 25.99
N ALA A 548 -0.33 -36.65 26.81
CA ALA A 548 -1.71 -36.56 26.34
C ALA A 548 -2.01 -35.28 25.53
N ASN A 549 -1.31 -34.18 25.82
CA ASN A 549 -1.43 -32.92 25.07
C ASN A 549 -0.55 -32.88 23.82
N VAL A 550 0.39 -33.82 23.65
CA VAL A 550 1.22 -33.92 22.43
C VAL A 550 0.56 -34.87 21.41
N GLU A 551 0.02 -35.98 21.91
CA GLU A 551 -0.72 -36.97 21.13
C GLU A 551 -2.06 -36.44 20.64
N ARG A 552 -2.76 -35.66 21.47
CA ARG A 552 -4.03 -35.01 21.14
C ARG A 552 -3.96 -33.52 21.48
N PRO A 553 -4.44 -32.59 20.62
CA PRO A 553 -4.29 -31.17 20.91
C PRO A 553 -5.02 -30.80 22.20
N GLN A 554 -4.41 -29.95 23.03
CA GLN A 554 -4.99 -29.59 24.32
C GLN A 554 -6.27 -28.78 24.15
N VAL A 555 -6.25 -27.76 23.29
CA VAL A 555 -7.34 -26.79 23.12
C VAL A 555 -7.56 -26.44 21.64
N GLU A 556 -8.78 -26.05 21.30
CA GLU A 556 -9.08 -25.38 20.03
C GLU A 556 -9.30 -23.88 20.24
N LEU A 557 -8.68 -23.06 19.39
CA LEU A 557 -8.77 -21.59 19.40
C LEU A 557 -9.13 -21.08 18.00
N SER A 558 -9.88 -19.97 17.96
CA SER A 558 -10.03 -19.19 16.73
C SER A 558 -8.70 -18.49 16.37
N LYS A 559 -8.56 -18.03 15.12
CA LYS A 559 -7.42 -17.19 14.71
C LYS A 559 -7.25 -15.98 15.63
N ARG A 560 -8.36 -15.31 15.94
CA ARG A 560 -8.43 -14.16 16.85
C ARG A 560 -7.90 -14.48 18.26
N ASP A 561 -8.15 -15.69 18.75
CA ASP A 561 -7.79 -16.10 20.10
C ASP A 561 -6.41 -16.79 20.19
N GLY A 562 -5.87 -17.27 19.07
CA GLY A 562 -4.55 -17.89 18.91
C GLY A 562 -3.39 -16.89 18.91
N VAL A 563 -3.32 -16.04 19.93
CA VAL A 563 -2.34 -14.95 20.05
C VAL A 563 -1.16 -15.30 20.98
N TRP A 564 -0.04 -14.59 20.80
CA TRP A 564 1.23 -14.83 21.49
C TRP A 564 1.18 -14.72 23.02
N PHE A 565 0.15 -14.10 23.59
CA PHE A 565 -0.05 -13.99 25.03
C PHE A 565 -1.08 -14.99 25.61
N ARG A 566 -1.70 -15.83 24.76
CA ARG A 566 -2.65 -16.88 25.19
C ARG A 566 -2.14 -18.28 24.89
N LEU A 567 -1.60 -18.50 23.68
CA LEU A 567 -1.00 -19.77 23.28
C LEU A 567 0.04 -20.34 24.27
N PRO A 568 0.90 -19.53 24.91
CA PRO A 568 2.00 -20.08 25.72
C PRO A 568 1.55 -20.83 26.98
N TYR A 569 0.30 -20.66 27.41
CA TYR A 569 -0.29 -21.39 28.55
C TYR A 569 -0.60 -22.86 28.24
N PHE A 570 -0.67 -23.22 26.97
CA PHE A 570 -1.01 -24.56 26.51
C PHE A 570 0.25 -25.32 26.06
N ASP A 571 0.17 -26.64 26.09
CA ASP A 571 1.19 -27.54 25.54
C ASP A 571 1.00 -27.79 24.04
N SER A 572 -0.22 -27.63 23.55
CA SER A 572 -0.55 -27.65 22.13
C SER A 572 -1.90 -26.98 21.87
N ALA A 573 -2.14 -26.54 20.63
CA ALA A 573 -3.41 -25.94 20.23
C ALA A 573 -3.73 -26.22 18.76
N LEU A 574 -5.00 -26.47 18.46
CA LEU A 574 -5.56 -26.31 17.13
C LEU A 574 -6.01 -24.86 16.95
N VAL A 575 -5.51 -24.18 15.93
CA VAL A 575 -5.86 -22.78 15.66
C VAL A 575 -6.35 -22.66 14.22
N SER A 576 -7.47 -21.97 14.03
CA SER A 576 -7.97 -21.66 12.69
C SER A 576 -6.94 -20.84 11.88
N THR A 577 -6.83 -21.17 10.60
CA THR A 577 -6.12 -20.37 9.60
C THR A 577 -6.81 -19.01 9.40
N ALA A 578 -6.09 -18.03 8.88
CA ALA A 578 -6.59 -16.65 8.75
C ALA A 578 -7.71 -16.55 7.70
N ASP A 579 -7.58 -17.27 6.59
CA ASP A 579 -8.56 -17.43 5.52
C ASP A 579 -9.73 -18.37 5.90
N GLY A 580 -9.70 -18.97 7.10
CA GLY A 580 -10.71 -19.92 7.55
C GLY A 580 -10.70 -21.27 6.82
N ALA A 581 -9.72 -21.54 5.94
CA ALA A 581 -9.68 -22.73 5.09
C ALA A 581 -9.38 -24.04 5.84
N GLY A 582 -9.01 -23.96 7.12
CA GLY A 582 -8.72 -25.10 7.96
C GLY A 582 -8.10 -24.74 9.30
N LYS A 583 -7.51 -25.72 9.97
CA LYS A 583 -6.84 -25.57 11.27
C LYS A 583 -5.39 -26.02 11.20
N THR A 584 -4.55 -25.35 11.99
CA THR A 584 -3.14 -25.68 12.17
C THR A 584 -2.90 -26.22 13.57
N TRP A 585 -2.04 -27.24 13.69
CA TRP A 585 -1.68 -27.83 14.97
C TRP A 585 -0.33 -27.33 15.47
N TYR A 586 -0.38 -26.45 16.48
CA TYR A 586 0.78 -25.97 17.22
C TYR A 586 1.10 -26.91 18.38
N THR A 587 2.35 -27.34 18.52
CA THR A 587 2.79 -28.23 19.60
C THR A 587 4.07 -27.72 20.21
N ARG A 588 4.14 -27.63 21.54
CA ARG A 588 5.32 -27.17 22.25
C ARG A 588 6.41 -28.24 22.24
N ASP A 589 7.59 -27.90 21.69
CA ASP A 589 8.79 -28.73 21.78
C ASP A 589 9.88 -28.00 22.56
N ARG A 590 10.21 -28.53 23.74
CA ARG A 590 11.20 -27.95 24.65
C ARG A 590 12.62 -27.96 24.07
N ARG A 591 13.02 -28.99 23.32
CA ARG A 591 14.35 -29.08 22.72
C ARG A 591 14.48 -28.08 21.58
N GLN A 592 13.46 -28.01 20.72
CA GLN A 592 13.38 -27.05 19.62
C GLN A 592 13.37 -25.61 20.13
N PHE A 593 12.51 -25.30 21.11
CA PHE A 593 12.45 -23.98 21.75
C PHE A 593 13.82 -23.55 22.29
N ARG A 594 14.51 -24.41 23.06
CA ARG A 594 15.84 -24.09 23.61
C ARG A 594 16.88 -23.84 22.53
N ARG A 595 16.92 -24.69 21.50
CA ARG A 595 17.85 -24.59 20.37
C ARG A 595 17.64 -23.28 19.62
N MET A 596 16.40 -23.00 19.24
CA MET A 596 16.06 -21.84 18.41
C MET A 596 16.16 -20.53 19.20
N LEU A 597 15.81 -20.51 20.49
CA LEU A 597 16.05 -19.33 21.31
C LEU A 597 17.54 -19.02 21.40
N ARG A 598 18.39 -20.01 21.73
CA ARG A 598 19.86 -19.81 21.78
C ARG A 598 20.42 -19.33 20.44
N GLU A 599 19.95 -19.90 19.34
CA GLU A 599 20.37 -19.52 18.00
C GLU A 599 19.99 -18.08 17.66
N SER A 600 18.76 -17.67 17.99
CA SER A 600 18.32 -16.28 17.87
C SER A 600 19.24 -15.32 18.64
N TRP A 601 19.56 -15.64 19.90
CA TRP A 601 20.49 -14.85 20.70
C TRP A 601 21.90 -14.78 20.08
N ARG A 602 22.40 -15.89 19.54
CA ARG A 602 23.71 -15.96 18.88
C ARG A 602 23.75 -15.06 17.65
N LEU A 603 22.81 -15.24 16.72
CA LEU A 603 22.76 -14.50 15.45
C LEU A 603 22.61 -13.00 15.66
N HIS A 604 21.69 -12.56 16.54
CA HIS A 604 21.55 -11.13 16.81
C HIS A 604 22.76 -10.54 17.55
N ARG A 605 23.49 -11.32 18.36
CA ARG A 605 24.73 -10.86 19.00
C ARG A 605 25.84 -10.73 17.97
N GLU A 606 25.90 -11.64 17.02
CA GLU A 606 26.87 -11.62 15.92
C GLU A 606 26.63 -10.44 14.98
N ILE A 607 25.39 -10.23 14.52
CA ILE A 607 25.01 -9.06 13.71
C ILE A 607 25.33 -7.77 14.46
N GLY A 608 24.96 -7.66 15.74
CA GLY A 608 25.27 -6.46 16.53
C GLY A 608 26.77 -6.18 16.66
N ARG A 609 27.60 -7.23 16.76
CA ARG A 609 29.06 -7.09 16.80
C ARG A 609 29.66 -6.70 15.45
N ARG A 610 29.16 -7.29 14.37
CA ARG A 610 29.62 -7.07 12.99
C ARG A 610 28.89 -5.92 12.30
N TRP A 611 28.02 -5.18 12.99
CA TRP A 611 27.19 -4.13 12.39
C TRP A 611 28.00 -3.10 11.58
N PRO A 612 29.11 -2.52 12.08
CA PRO A 612 29.87 -1.55 11.30
C PRO A 612 30.58 -2.15 10.07
N GLU A 613 30.92 -3.43 10.12
CA GLU A 613 31.51 -4.18 9.00
C GLU A 613 30.44 -4.45 7.94
N LEU A 614 29.30 -5.03 8.35
CA LEU A 614 28.18 -5.35 7.47
C LEU A 614 27.61 -4.08 6.82
N ALA A 615 27.36 -3.02 7.59
CA ALA A 615 26.83 -1.78 7.05
C ALA A 615 27.74 -1.20 5.96
N ARG A 616 29.06 -1.30 6.14
CA ARG A 616 30.03 -0.89 5.13
C ARG A 616 29.96 -1.79 3.89
N GLN A 617 30.02 -3.11 4.06
CA GLN A 617 29.92 -4.07 2.94
C GLN A 617 28.66 -3.84 2.09
N TYR A 618 27.50 -3.69 2.75
CA TYR A 618 26.23 -3.45 2.04
C TYR A 618 26.18 -2.10 1.36
N ARG A 619 26.68 -1.02 2.00
CA ARG A 619 26.72 0.32 1.39
C ARG A 619 27.69 0.41 0.23
N ASP A 620 28.87 -0.22 0.34
CA ASP A 620 29.89 -0.24 -0.72
C ASP A 620 29.39 -1.02 -1.94
N ALA A 621 28.64 -2.12 -1.73
CA ALA A 621 28.07 -2.93 -2.80
C ALA A 621 26.80 -2.32 -3.42
N LEU A 622 26.13 -1.39 -2.73
CA LEU A 622 24.83 -0.85 -3.13
C LEU A 622 24.80 -0.32 -4.58
N PRO A 623 25.78 0.48 -5.06
CA PRO A 623 25.78 0.96 -6.44
C PRO A 623 25.84 -0.16 -7.49
N GLU A 624 26.56 -1.25 -7.20
CA GLU A 624 26.70 -2.40 -8.09
C GLU A 624 25.43 -3.27 -8.08
N ILE A 625 24.95 -3.68 -6.90
CA ILE A 625 23.80 -4.59 -6.77
C ILE A 625 22.49 -4.01 -7.30
N THR A 626 22.38 -2.69 -7.43
CA THR A 626 21.21 -2.06 -8.06
C THR A 626 21.52 -1.42 -9.40
N SER A 627 22.71 -1.64 -9.95
CA SER A 627 23.03 -1.18 -11.29
C SER A 627 22.16 -1.89 -12.34
N VAL A 628 21.93 -1.21 -13.46
CA VAL A 628 21.29 -1.83 -14.63
C VAL A 628 22.12 -3.01 -15.13
N GLU A 629 23.45 -2.91 -15.09
CA GLU A 629 24.36 -3.96 -15.54
C GLU A 629 24.19 -5.26 -14.73
N GLU A 630 24.19 -5.17 -13.40
CA GLU A 630 24.05 -6.35 -12.55
C GLU A 630 22.65 -6.96 -12.65
N TRP A 631 21.61 -6.11 -12.74
CA TRP A 631 20.26 -6.60 -13.01
C TRP A 631 20.13 -7.27 -14.36
N ASN A 632 20.75 -6.75 -15.43
CA ASN A 632 20.72 -7.39 -16.75
C ASN A 632 21.30 -8.81 -16.71
N LYS A 633 22.37 -9.05 -15.94
CA LYS A 633 22.91 -10.41 -15.72
C LYS A 633 21.87 -11.34 -15.09
N THR A 634 21.17 -10.86 -14.05
CA THR A 634 20.11 -11.64 -13.37
C THR A 634 18.87 -11.84 -14.23
N LEU A 635 18.52 -10.85 -15.06
CA LEU A 635 17.39 -10.89 -15.99
C LEU A 635 17.67 -11.71 -17.25
N GLY A 636 18.94 -12.00 -17.55
CA GLY A 636 19.37 -12.68 -18.78
C GLY A 636 19.25 -11.78 -20.02
N ARG A 637 19.50 -10.48 -19.85
CA ARG A 637 19.37 -9.43 -20.87
C ARG A 637 20.70 -9.03 -21.49
#